data_AF-A0A8C3GEP4-F1
#
_entry.id   AF-A0A8C3GEP4-F1
#
_cell.length_a   1.000
_cell.length_b   1.000
_cell.length_c   1.000
_cell.angle_alpha   90.00
_cell.angle_beta   90.00
_cell.angle_gamma   90.00
#
_symmetry.space_group_name_H-M   'P 1'
#
loop_
_entity.id
_entity.type
_entity.pdbx_description
1 polymer ?
#
loop_
_entity_poly.entity_id
_entity_poly.type
_entity_poly.pdbx_seq_one_letter_code
_entity_poly.pdbx_strand_id
1 'polypeptide(L)'
;CYWEYNRVWIPDNEEVWQSAEITKNYKAGDRFLQVQLEDGTEINYPVDPAALPPLRNPDILVGENDLTALSYLHEPAVLHNLKIRFVESKLIYTYSGIILVAINPYKQLPIYGDAIIHAYSGQNMGDMDPHIFAVAEEAYKQMARNNKNQSIIVSGESGAGKTVSARYTMRYFATVSKSTSNAHVEDKVLASNPITEAVGNAKTTRNDNSSRFGKYTEISFDQSYRIIGANMRTYLLEKSRVVFQSENERNYHIFYQLCASAMQPEFQHLKLGSAEKFNYTRMGGNTVIEGVDDRANMVETQKTFALLGLKEDFQMDIFKTLAAILHLGNVEITAVGDERSSISPEDSHLNMFCELLDLNFDKMTQWLCHRKIITTSETVIKPMTKAQAVNARDALAKKIYSHLFDFIVERINQALQFTGKQHTFIGVLDIYGFETFDVNSFEQFCINYANEKLQLQFNLHVFKLEQEEYMKEDIPWTLIDFYDNQPVIDLIEAKMGILELLDEECLLPHGTDENWLQKLYNNFVNKNALFEKPRMSNTSFIIQHFADKVEYKCEGFLEKNRDTVYEVLMEILKESKFRLCANFFQDNPASISPFSSTINIKSARPVLKPPNKQLRMTVGSKVLGKHTQIVKILNSYTPIDDFEKRVAPSFVRKVQAMLNNREDVPQLMLDTKYLFQVTFPFTPSPHALEMIQVPSSFKLGFLTRV
;
A
#
# COMPACT_ATOMS: atom_id res chain seq x y z
N CYS A 1 -19.88 13.80 33.16
CA CYS A 1 -19.99 13.89 34.63
C CYS A 1 -19.81 12.50 35.23
N TYR A 2 -19.09 12.39 36.34
CA TYR A 2 -18.68 11.12 36.97
C TYR A 2 -19.57 10.86 38.20
N TRP A 3 -20.71 10.23 37.96
CA TRP A 3 -21.70 9.89 38.98
C TRP A 3 -21.56 8.44 39.43
N GLU A 4 -22.09 8.14 40.61
CA GLU A 4 -22.28 6.78 41.12
C GLU A 4 -23.03 5.92 40.09
N TYR A 5 -22.64 4.64 39.99
CA TYR A 5 -23.10 3.65 39.01
C TYR A 5 -22.67 3.88 37.55
N ASN A 6 -22.04 5.02 37.22
CA ASN A 6 -21.40 5.14 35.91
C ASN A 6 -20.17 4.23 35.85
N ARG A 7 -19.83 3.75 34.64
CA ARG A 7 -18.64 2.94 34.41
C ARG A 7 -17.54 3.75 33.72
N VAL A 8 -16.30 3.43 34.02
CA VAL A 8 -15.08 4.03 33.47
C VAL A 8 -14.10 2.95 33.03
N TRP A 9 -13.16 3.35 32.18
CA TRP A 9 -12.02 2.52 31.78
C TRP A 9 -10.78 2.93 32.57
N ILE A 10 -10.11 1.95 33.15
CA ILE A 10 -8.80 2.13 33.79
C ILE A 10 -7.75 1.23 33.12
N PRO A 11 -6.46 1.59 33.15
CA PRO A 11 -5.41 0.78 32.55
C PRO A 11 -5.35 -0.64 33.14
N ASP A 12 -5.05 -1.60 32.28
CA ASP A 12 -4.79 -2.98 32.64
C ASP A 12 -3.57 -3.52 31.87
N ASN A 13 -2.78 -4.40 32.50
CA ASN A 13 -1.56 -4.90 31.90
C ASN A 13 -1.78 -6.01 30.85
N GLU A 14 -2.92 -6.70 30.90
CA GLU A 14 -3.22 -7.83 30.01
C GLU A 14 -4.19 -7.42 28.88
N GLU A 15 -5.27 -6.71 29.23
CA GLU A 15 -6.31 -6.29 28.28
C GLU A 15 -6.18 -4.83 27.82
N VAL A 16 -5.11 -4.13 28.21
CA VAL A 16 -4.87 -2.68 28.02
C VAL A 16 -5.82 -1.80 28.84
N TRP A 17 -7.11 -2.12 28.84
CA TRP A 17 -8.16 -1.39 29.56
C TRP A 17 -9.14 -2.36 30.22
N GLN A 18 -9.48 -2.10 31.48
CA GLN A 18 -10.51 -2.84 32.22
C GLN A 18 -11.64 -1.90 32.68
N SER A 19 -12.86 -2.44 32.79
CA SER A 19 -14.04 -1.69 33.22
C SER A 19 -14.09 -1.60 34.74
N ALA A 20 -14.44 -0.42 35.26
CA ALA A 20 -14.69 -0.21 36.67
C ALA A 20 -15.95 0.64 36.88
N GLU A 21 -16.76 0.30 37.88
CA GLU A 21 -17.98 1.02 38.25
C GLU A 21 -17.70 2.05 39.36
N ILE A 22 -18.19 3.27 39.23
CA ILE A 22 -18.02 4.33 40.21
C ILE A 22 -18.95 4.07 41.41
N THR A 23 -18.37 3.88 42.59
CA THR A 23 -19.15 3.62 43.83
C THR A 23 -19.53 4.91 44.56
N LYS A 24 -18.97 6.06 44.17
CA LYS A 24 -19.29 7.37 44.75
C LYS A 24 -19.08 8.51 43.76
N ASN A 25 -20.02 9.46 43.75
CA ASN A 25 -19.93 10.70 42.96
C ASN A 25 -18.58 11.42 43.14
N TYR A 26 -17.90 11.70 42.03
CA TYR A 26 -16.66 12.46 42.02
C TYR A 26 -16.93 13.95 42.23
N LYS A 27 -16.18 14.60 43.13
CA LYS A 27 -16.22 16.06 43.29
C LYS A 27 -15.01 16.69 42.59
N ALA A 28 -15.25 17.83 41.93
CA ALA A 28 -14.20 18.54 41.21
C ALA A 28 -13.03 18.90 42.15
N GLY A 29 -11.83 18.41 41.82
CA GLY A 29 -10.61 18.61 42.59
C GLY A 29 -10.21 17.44 43.50
N ASP A 30 -11.05 16.40 43.60
CA ASP A 30 -10.68 15.17 44.31
C ASP A 30 -9.52 14.47 43.59
N ARG A 31 -8.58 13.91 44.36
CA ARG A 31 -7.41 13.19 43.81
C ARG A 31 -7.64 11.69 43.62
N PHE A 32 -8.80 11.20 44.02
CA PHE A 32 -9.14 9.79 43.98
C PHE A 32 -10.56 9.61 43.48
N LEU A 33 -10.77 8.57 42.69
CA LEU A 33 -12.08 8.09 42.25
C LEU A 33 -12.32 6.73 42.90
N GLN A 34 -13.42 6.59 43.64
CA GLN A 34 -13.79 5.30 44.24
C GLN A 34 -14.49 4.45 43.18
N VAL A 35 -13.88 3.31 42.85
CA VAL A 35 -14.40 2.41 41.82
C VAL A 35 -14.41 0.96 42.30
N GLN A 36 -15.24 0.14 41.69
CA GLN A 36 -15.31 -1.30 41.89
C GLN A 36 -15.04 -2.01 40.56
N LEU A 37 -14.14 -2.99 40.57
CA LEU A 37 -13.85 -3.84 39.42
C LEU A 37 -14.91 -4.91 39.22
N GLU A 38 -14.92 -5.57 38.07
CA GLU A 38 -15.87 -6.65 37.75
C GLU A 38 -15.73 -7.88 38.67
N ASP A 39 -14.56 -8.08 39.28
CA ASP A 39 -14.32 -9.13 40.28
C ASP A 39 -14.84 -8.79 41.70
N GLY A 40 -15.41 -7.59 41.87
CA GLY A 40 -15.93 -7.06 43.12
C GLY A 40 -14.92 -6.27 43.95
N THR A 41 -13.65 -6.18 43.52
CA THR A 41 -12.60 -5.46 44.25
C THR A 41 -12.84 -3.95 44.23
N GLU A 42 -12.91 -3.32 45.41
CA GLU A 42 -12.99 -1.87 45.53
C GLU A 42 -11.61 -1.21 45.52
N ILE A 43 -11.46 -0.17 44.71
CA ILE A 43 -10.20 0.56 44.50
C ILE A 43 -10.46 2.06 44.66
N ASN A 44 -9.62 2.73 45.47
CA ASN A 44 -9.49 4.18 45.45
C ASN A 44 -8.48 4.56 44.36
N TYR A 45 -8.94 4.70 43.13
CA TYR A 45 -8.10 4.91 41.96
C TYR A 45 -7.56 6.35 41.95
N PRO A 46 -6.23 6.56 41.92
CA PRO A 46 -5.66 7.91 41.85
C PRO A 46 -5.98 8.54 40.48
N VAL A 47 -6.49 9.77 40.50
CA VAL A 47 -6.87 10.51 39.28
C VAL A 47 -6.17 11.86 39.22
N ASP A 48 -5.83 12.27 38.01
CA ASP A 48 -5.50 13.67 37.72
C ASP A 48 -6.81 14.44 37.51
N PRO A 49 -7.12 15.48 38.31
CA PRO A 49 -8.31 16.29 38.10
C PRO A 49 -8.41 16.94 36.71
N ALA A 50 -7.28 17.10 36.00
CA ALA A 50 -7.24 17.61 34.63
C ALA A 50 -7.56 16.55 33.57
N ALA A 51 -7.36 15.27 33.87
CA ALA A 51 -7.52 14.15 32.94
C ALA A 51 -8.13 12.93 33.66
N LEU A 52 -9.46 12.90 33.74
CA LEU A 52 -10.20 11.82 34.38
C LEU A 52 -10.25 10.55 33.49
N PRO A 53 -10.41 9.35 34.10
CA PRO A 53 -10.45 8.08 33.36
C PRO A 53 -11.61 8.02 32.35
N PRO A 54 -11.42 7.53 31.11
CA PRO A 54 -12.46 7.58 30.09
C PRO A 54 -13.79 6.92 30.51
N LEU A 55 -14.92 7.59 30.29
CA LEU A 55 -16.25 7.03 30.59
C LEU A 55 -16.61 5.89 29.64
N ARG A 56 -17.20 4.81 30.16
CA ARG A 56 -17.72 3.70 29.36
C ARG A 56 -19.06 4.08 28.72
N ASN A 57 -19.24 3.72 27.45
CA ASN A 57 -20.51 3.91 26.75
C ASN A 57 -21.62 3.01 27.33
N PRO A 58 -22.89 3.45 27.31
CA PRO A 58 -24.01 2.59 27.65
C PRO A 58 -24.05 1.32 26.79
N ASP A 59 -24.43 0.18 27.37
CA ASP A 59 -24.39 -1.13 26.69
C ASP A 59 -25.27 -1.18 25.43
N ILE A 60 -26.30 -0.34 25.34
CA ILE A 60 -27.18 -0.24 24.16
C ILE A 60 -26.44 0.27 22.90
N LEU A 61 -25.35 1.02 23.06
CA LEU A 61 -24.55 1.56 21.95
C LEU A 61 -23.33 0.68 21.64
N VAL A 62 -23.13 -0.41 22.37
CA VAL A 62 -22.01 -1.33 22.16
C VAL A 62 -22.39 -2.32 21.06
N GLY A 63 -21.49 -2.52 20.10
CA GLY A 63 -21.70 -3.43 18.97
C GLY A 63 -22.29 -2.77 17.72
N GLU A 64 -22.52 -1.46 17.74
CA GLU A 64 -23.03 -0.68 16.60
C GLU A 64 -22.19 -0.86 15.32
N ASN A 65 -22.84 -0.70 14.16
CA ASN A 65 -22.21 -0.86 12.86
C ASN A 65 -21.22 0.26 12.49
N ASP A 66 -21.40 1.45 13.07
CA ASP A 66 -20.50 2.60 12.92
C ASP A 66 -20.08 3.15 14.29
N LEU A 67 -18.78 3.31 14.49
CA LEU A 67 -18.19 3.85 15.72
C LEU A 67 -18.59 5.31 15.99
N THR A 68 -19.08 6.05 14.98
CA THR A 68 -19.59 7.41 15.15
C THR A 68 -20.88 7.48 15.98
N ALA A 69 -21.58 6.36 16.17
CA ALA A 69 -22.77 6.26 17.00
C ALA A 69 -22.48 6.28 18.51
N LEU A 70 -21.20 6.13 18.91
CA LEU A 70 -20.79 6.13 20.32
C LEU A 70 -20.93 7.51 20.94
N SER A 71 -21.46 7.58 22.17
CA SER A 71 -21.60 8.84 22.92
C SER A 71 -20.24 9.38 23.38
N TYR A 72 -19.34 8.48 23.78
CA TYR A 72 -17.98 8.79 24.19
C TYR A 72 -17.00 8.11 23.23
N LEU A 73 -16.30 8.92 22.42
CA LEU A 73 -15.34 8.42 21.44
C LEU A 73 -13.91 8.62 21.96
N HIS A 74 -13.29 7.52 22.36
CA HIS A 74 -11.92 7.44 22.85
C HIS A 74 -11.39 6.01 22.66
N GLU A 75 -10.09 5.81 22.87
CA GLU A 75 -9.41 4.53 22.60
C GLU A 75 -10.10 3.30 23.22
N PRO A 76 -10.42 3.25 24.54
CA PRO A 76 -11.05 2.06 25.10
C PRO A 76 -12.46 1.80 24.57
N ALA A 77 -13.23 2.84 24.20
CA ALA A 77 -14.54 2.65 23.58
C ALA A 77 -14.43 1.98 22.20
N VAL A 78 -13.47 2.42 21.38
CA VAL A 78 -13.19 1.84 20.06
C VAL A 78 -12.73 0.38 20.22
N LEU A 79 -11.74 0.14 21.07
CA LEU A 79 -11.19 -1.20 21.30
C LEU A 79 -12.27 -2.17 21.79
N HIS A 80 -13.09 -1.75 22.77
CA HIS A 80 -14.15 -2.58 23.32
C HIS A 80 -15.23 -2.89 22.27
N ASN A 81 -15.70 -1.91 21.51
CA ASN A 81 -16.71 -2.14 20.49
C ASN A 81 -16.22 -3.14 19.41
N LEU A 82 -14.99 -2.94 18.93
CA LEU A 82 -14.36 -3.86 17.96
C LEU A 82 -14.17 -5.28 18.56
N LYS A 83 -13.74 -5.39 19.83
CA LYS A 83 -13.61 -6.68 20.54
C LYS A 83 -14.93 -7.43 20.58
N ILE A 84 -16.02 -6.77 20.98
CA ILE A 84 -17.36 -7.39 21.05
C ILE A 84 -17.84 -7.82 19.66
N ARG A 85 -17.75 -6.94 18.66
CA ARG A 85 -18.17 -7.27 17.28
C ARG A 85 -17.39 -8.46 16.71
N PHE A 86 -16.07 -8.48 16.90
CA PHE A 86 -15.21 -9.53 16.35
C PHE A 86 -15.28 -10.85 17.14
N VAL A 87 -15.12 -10.79 18.45
CA VAL A 87 -15.00 -11.99 19.30
C VAL A 87 -16.36 -12.64 19.51
N GLU A 88 -17.39 -11.87 19.84
CA GLU A 88 -18.70 -12.41 20.18
C GLU A 88 -19.58 -12.59 18.93
N SER A 89 -19.69 -11.53 18.12
CA SER A 89 -20.59 -11.52 16.96
C SER A 89 -19.97 -12.08 15.67
N LYS A 90 -18.65 -12.36 15.67
CA LYS A 90 -17.89 -12.81 14.48
C LYS A 90 -18.01 -11.87 13.27
N LEU A 91 -18.21 -10.58 13.53
CA LEU A 91 -18.28 -9.52 12.53
C LEU A 91 -16.88 -8.93 12.34
N ILE A 92 -16.38 -8.99 11.10
CA ILE A 92 -15.02 -8.53 10.77
C ILE A 92 -14.97 -7.10 10.24
N TYR A 93 -16.11 -6.54 9.84
CA TYR A 93 -16.22 -5.24 9.22
C TYR A 93 -16.99 -4.28 10.14
N THR A 94 -16.47 -3.08 10.33
CA THR A 94 -17.09 -2.02 11.13
C THR A 94 -16.77 -0.67 10.50
N TYR A 95 -17.75 0.23 10.40
CA TYR A 95 -17.49 1.59 9.93
C TYR A 95 -16.89 2.46 11.05
N SER A 96 -16.11 3.44 10.63
CA SER A 96 -15.59 4.52 11.45
C SER A 96 -15.74 5.80 10.64
N GLY A 97 -16.99 6.26 10.51
CA GLY A 97 -17.35 7.32 9.56
C GLY A 97 -17.06 6.88 8.12
N ILE A 98 -16.20 7.62 7.43
CA ILE A 98 -15.83 7.33 6.02
C ILE A 98 -14.87 6.14 5.86
N ILE A 99 -14.34 5.60 6.95
CA ILE A 99 -13.34 4.53 6.95
C ILE A 99 -14.03 3.19 7.25
N LEU A 100 -13.62 2.14 6.54
CA LEU A 100 -13.98 0.77 6.87
C LEU A 100 -12.84 0.09 7.64
N VAL A 101 -13.11 -0.33 8.87
CA VAL A 101 -12.21 -1.19 9.66
C VAL A 101 -12.48 -2.65 9.28
N ALA A 102 -11.41 -3.37 8.93
CA ALA A 102 -11.46 -4.79 8.58
C ALA A 102 -10.49 -5.59 9.47
N ILE A 103 -11.03 -6.52 10.27
CA ILE A 103 -10.24 -7.36 11.18
C ILE A 103 -10.06 -8.74 10.52
N ASN A 104 -8.80 -9.17 10.35
CA ASN A 104 -8.51 -10.45 9.68
C ASN A 104 -9.02 -11.65 10.51
N PRO A 105 -9.97 -12.47 10.00
CA PRO A 105 -10.52 -13.61 10.73
C PRO A 105 -9.63 -14.86 10.73
N TYR A 106 -8.58 -14.90 9.90
CA TYR A 106 -7.80 -16.12 9.61
C TYR A 106 -8.66 -17.35 9.27
N LYS A 107 -9.86 -17.11 8.74
CA LYS A 107 -10.86 -18.11 8.43
C LYS A 107 -11.67 -17.69 7.22
N GLN A 108 -11.99 -18.65 6.36
CA GLN A 108 -12.90 -18.42 5.24
C GLN A 108 -14.32 -18.18 5.76
N LEU A 109 -14.91 -17.06 5.35
CA LEU A 109 -16.27 -16.67 5.72
C LEU A 109 -17.20 -16.72 4.50
N PRO A 110 -18.44 -17.22 4.63
CA PRO A 110 -19.39 -17.35 3.52
C PRO A 110 -20.09 -16.01 3.18
N ILE A 111 -19.37 -14.89 3.24
CA ILE A 111 -19.90 -13.52 3.03
C ILE A 111 -19.49 -12.91 1.67
N TYR A 112 -18.78 -13.68 0.84
CA TYR A 112 -18.20 -13.20 -0.43
C TYR A 112 -18.80 -13.89 -1.67
N GLY A 113 -19.95 -14.53 -1.54
CA GLY A 113 -20.67 -15.16 -2.64
C GLY A 113 -21.39 -14.16 -3.53
N ASP A 114 -21.74 -14.56 -4.75
CA ASP A 114 -22.37 -13.67 -5.75
C ASP A 114 -23.75 -13.15 -5.28
N ALA A 115 -24.49 -13.95 -4.50
CA ALA A 115 -25.75 -13.50 -3.89
C ALA A 115 -25.56 -12.28 -2.97
N ILE A 116 -24.43 -12.22 -2.24
CA ILE A 116 -24.11 -11.09 -1.37
C ILE A 116 -23.68 -9.88 -2.21
N ILE A 117 -22.88 -10.08 -3.27
CA ILE A 117 -22.52 -9.02 -4.22
C ILE A 117 -23.79 -8.33 -4.76
N HIS A 118 -24.77 -9.11 -5.20
CA HIS A 118 -26.04 -8.58 -5.71
C HIS A 118 -26.89 -7.90 -4.64
N ALA A 119 -26.81 -8.33 -3.38
CA ALA A 119 -27.51 -7.68 -2.27
C ALA A 119 -26.98 -6.26 -1.98
N TYR A 120 -25.67 -6.03 -2.14
CA TYR A 120 -25.07 -4.70 -1.98
C TYR A 120 -25.26 -3.79 -3.19
N SER A 121 -25.44 -4.37 -4.39
CA SER A 121 -25.59 -3.60 -5.63
C SER A 121 -26.80 -2.67 -5.59
N GLY A 122 -26.58 -1.38 -5.89
CA GLY A 122 -27.60 -0.33 -5.89
C GLY A 122 -28.01 0.18 -4.52
N GLN A 123 -27.51 -0.38 -3.41
CA GLN A 123 -27.84 0.07 -2.06
C GLN A 123 -27.00 1.29 -1.65
N ASN A 124 -27.42 2.02 -0.61
CA ASN A 124 -26.57 3.05 0.00
C ASN A 124 -25.72 2.45 1.14
N MET A 125 -24.57 3.06 1.39
CA MET A 125 -23.56 2.56 2.34
C MET A 125 -24.11 2.33 3.77
N GLY A 126 -25.05 3.17 4.22
CA GLY A 126 -25.65 3.09 5.56
C GLY A 126 -26.91 2.20 5.66
N ASP A 127 -27.46 1.74 4.54
CA ASP A 127 -28.65 0.89 4.52
C ASP A 127 -28.32 -0.60 4.75
N MET A 128 -27.04 -0.96 4.59
CA MET A 128 -26.53 -2.32 4.66
C MET A 128 -25.45 -2.45 5.74
N ASP A 129 -25.25 -3.66 6.24
CA ASP A 129 -24.17 -3.95 7.19
C ASP A 129 -22.79 -3.59 6.60
N PRO A 130 -21.81 -3.17 7.43
CA PRO A 130 -20.47 -2.83 6.98
C PRO A 130 -19.83 -3.96 6.19
N HIS A 131 -19.36 -3.65 4.99
CA HIS A 131 -18.70 -4.64 4.13
C HIS A 131 -17.79 -3.98 3.09
N ILE A 132 -16.76 -4.70 2.63
CA ILE A 132 -15.88 -4.23 1.56
C ILE A 132 -16.63 -3.96 0.24
N PHE A 133 -17.73 -4.69 0.01
CA PHE A 133 -18.61 -4.49 -1.14
C PHE A 133 -19.40 -3.19 -1.06
N ALA A 134 -19.74 -2.71 0.13
CA ALA A 134 -20.39 -1.41 0.28
C ALA A 134 -19.44 -0.26 -0.11
N VAL A 135 -18.16 -0.36 0.26
CA VAL A 135 -17.13 0.60 -0.18
C VAL A 135 -16.93 0.55 -1.69
N ALA A 136 -16.91 -0.64 -2.28
CA ALA A 136 -16.81 -0.81 -3.73
C ALA A 136 -18.04 -0.21 -4.44
N GLU A 137 -19.25 -0.50 -3.96
CA GLU A 137 -20.49 0.05 -4.51
C GLU A 137 -20.52 1.58 -4.43
N GLU A 138 -20.14 2.14 -3.29
CA GLU A 138 -20.12 3.60 -3.11
C GLU A 138 -19.15 4.26 -4.09
N ALA A 139 -17.93 3.70 -4.25
CA ALA A 139 -16.99 4.18 -5.26
C ALA A 139 -17.58 4.07 -6.69
N TYR A 140 -18.25 2.97 -7.02
CA TYR A 140 -18.88 2.77 -8.32
C TYR A 140 -20.02 3.79 -8.57
N LYS A 141 -20.88 4.02 -7.58
CA LYS A 141 -21.98 5.00 -7.65
C LYS A 141 -21.45 6.42 -7.78
N GLN A 142 -20.45 6.80 -6.98
CA GLN A 142 -19.84 8.13 -7.07
C GLN A 142 -19.16 8.36 -8.42
N MET A 143 -18.45 7.36 -8.95
CA MET A 143 -17.88 7.41 -10.29
C MET A 143 -18.96 7.67 -11.35
N ALA A 144 -20.07 6.93 -11.29
CA ALA A 144 -21.16 7.06 -12.25
C ALA A 144 -21.92 8.39 -12.12
N ARG A 145 -22.20 8.82 -10.88
CA ARG A 145 -22.94 10.05 -10.59
C ARG A 145 -22.13 11.30 -10.94
N ASN A 146 -20.84 11.31 -10.58
CA ASN A 146 -20.01 12.50 -10.63
C ASN A 146 -19.12 12.56 -11.89
N ASN A 147 -19.02 11.46 -12.65
CA ASN A 147 -18.06 11.31 -13.76
C ASN A 147 -16.62 11.62 -13.35
N LYS A 148 -16.25 11.26 -12.12
CA LYS A 148 -14.91 11.43 -11.56
C LYS A 148 -14.29 10.06 -11.31
N ASN A 149 -12.99 9.95 -11.59
CA ASN A 149 -12.23 8.75 -11.23
C ASN A 149 -12.17 8.60 -9.71
N GLN A 150 -12.06 7.36 -9.26
CA GLN A 150 -12.06 7.01 -7.84
C GLN A 150 -10.79 6.24 -7.47
N SER A 151 -10.47 6.22 -6.19
CA SER A 151 -9.39 5.40 -5.64
C SER A 151 -9.84 4.69 -4.37
N ILE A 152 -9.59 3.39 -4.30
CA ILE A 152 -9.77 2.58 -3.08
C ILE A 152 -8.37 2.28 -2.54
N ILE A 153 -8.08 2.83 -1.37
CA ILE A 153 -6.80 2.71 -0.70
C ILE A 153 -6.96 1.72 0.45
N VAL A 154 -6.17 0.63 0.43
CA VAL A 154 -6.17 -0.35 1.51
C VAL A 154 -4.86 -0.27 2.28
N SER A 155 -4.93 0.10 3.56
CA SER A 155 -3.77 0.26 4.45
C SER A 155 -3.84 -0.70 5.64
N GLY A 156 -2.72 -0.83 6.37
CA GLY A 156 -2.58 -1.71 7.53
C GLY A 156 -1.26 -2.47 7.53
N GLU A 157 -0.92 -3.11 8.65
CA GLU A 157 0.33 -3.87 8.80
C GLU A 157 0.41 -5.10 7.88
N SER A 158 1.61 -5.65 7.73
CA SER A 158 1.83 -6.92 7.02
C SER A 158 0.97 -8.04 7.65
N GLY A 159 0.18 -8.75 6.84
CA GLY A 159 -0.76 -9.78 7.32
C GLY A 159 -2.18 -9.28 7.68
N ALA A 160 -2.44 -7.97 7.67
CA ALA A 160 -3.76 -7.42 8.04
C ALA A 160 -4.92 -7.76 7.07
N GLY A 161 -4.63 -8.33 5.89
CA GLY A 161 -5.66 -8.69 4.90
C GLY A 161 -5.81 -7.72 3.72
N LYS A 162 -4.87 -6.79 3.52
CA LYS A 162 -4.91 -5.78 2.44
C LYS A 162 -5.17 -6.35 1.05
N THR A 163 -4.35 -7.32 0.63
CA THR A 163 -4.46 -7.98 -0.68
C THR A 163 -5.78 -8.75 -0.84
N VAL A 164 -6.32 -9.31 0.24
CA VAL A 164 -7.62 -10.01 0.22
C VAL A 164 -8.75 -9.01 0.02
N SER A 165 -8.74 -7.89 0.74
CA SER A 165 -9.72 -6.80 0.56
C SER A 165 -9.66 -6.22 -0.86
N ALA A 166 -8.46 -5.93 -1.38
CA ALA A 166 -8.29 -5.45 -2.75
C ALA A 166 -8.84 -6.45 -3.80
N ARG A 167 -8.63 -7.75 -3.59
CA ARG A 167 -9.15 -8.81 -4.46
C ARG A 167 -10.69 -8.86 -4.45
N TYR A 168 -11.31 -8.77 -3.27
CA TYR A 168 -12.77 -8.74 -3.16
C TYR A 168 -13.38 -7.49 -3.79
N THR A 169 -12.74 -6.33 -3.64
CA THR A 169 -13.12 -5.10 -4.34
C THR A 169 -13.10 -5.27 -5.86
N MET A 170 -12.02 -5.83 -6.41
CA MET A 170 -11.92 -6.12 -7.85
C MET A 170 -12.99 -7.11 -8.32
N ARG A 171 -13.27 -8.16 -7.52
CA ARG A 171 -14.32 -9.14 -7.81
C ARG A 171 -15.71 -8.51 -7.82
N TYR A 172 -15.97 -7.57 -6.93
CA TYR A 172 -17.23 -6.82 -6.92
C TYR A 172 -17.44 -6.11 -8.25
N PHE A 173 -16.47 -5.28 -8.69
CA PHE A 173 -16.54 -4.57 -9.97
C PHE A 173 -16.70 -5.51 -11.16
N ALA A 174 -15.92 -6.60 -11.20
CA ALA A 174 -16.01 -7.63 -12.23
C ALA A 174 -17.43 -8.21 -12.37
N THR A 175 -18.14 -8.35 -11.25
CA THR A 175 -19.48 -8.96 -11.22
C THR A 175 -20.58 -7.97 -11.58
N VAL A 176 -20.55 -6.75 -11.00
CA VAL A 176 -21.62 -5.75 -11.21
C VAL A 176 -21.54 -5.05 -12.57
N SER A 177 -20.36 -5.02 -13.19
CA SER A 177 -20.12 -4.39 -14.49
C SER A 177 -20.03 -5.39 -15.65
N LYS A 178 -20.37 -6.67 -15.40
CA LYS A 178 -20.19 -7.77 -16.34
C LYS A 178 -20.96 -7.51 -17.64
N SER A 179 -20.25 -7.60 -18.76
CA SER A 179 -20.85 -7.40 -20.09
C SER A 179 -21.53 -8.68 -20.59
N THR A 180 -22.55 -8.55 -21.43
CA THR A 180 -23.15 -9.68 -22.17
C THR A 180 -22.32 -10.14 -23.37
N SER A 181 -21.19 -9.46 -23.66
CA SER A 181 -20.27 -9.83 -24.73
C SER A 181 -19.24 -10.87 -24.27
N ASN A 182 -18.90 -11.82 -25.14
CA ASN A 182 -17.92 -12.91 -24.89
C ASN A 182 -16.47 -12.44 -24.60
N ALA A 183 -16.22 -11.14 -24.48
CA ALA A 183 -14.93 -10.63 -24.07
C ALA A 183 -14.87 -10.68 -22.53
N HIS A 184 -14.39 -11.81 -21.99
CA HIS A 184 -14.16 -12.08 -20.57
C HIS A 184 -13.04 -11.21 -19.98
N VAL A 185 -13.15 -9.88 -20.10
CA VAL A 185 -12.14 -8.93 -19.63
C VAL A 185 -12.05 -8.96 -18.11
N GLU A 186 -13.20 -9.11 -17.44
CA GLU A 186 -13.32 -9.25 -15.99
C GLU A 186 -12.49 -10.42 -15.45
N ASP A 187 -12.53 -11.58 -16.13
CA ASP A 187 -11.79 -12.77 -15.74
C ASP A 187 -10.28 -12.53 -15.89
N LYS A 188 -9.86 -11.82 -16.95
CA LYS A 188 -8.46 -11.43 -17.15
C LYS A 188 -7.96 -10.47 -16.07
N VAL A 189 -8.75 -9.48 -15.68
CA VAL A 189 -8.37 -8.53 -14.61
C VAL A 189 -8.14 -9.30 -13.31
N LEU A 190 -9.03 -10.22 -12.95
CA LEU A 190 -8.88 -11.06 -11.75
C LEU A 190 -7.68 -12.02 -11.86
N ALA A 191 -7.41 -12.57 -13.04
CA ALA A 191 -6.28 -13.45 -13.34
C ALA A 191 -4.91 -12.76 -13.20
N SER A 192 -4.83 -11.43 -13.17
CA SER A 192 -3.56 -10.75 -12.94
C SER A 192 -3.02 -10.94 -11.51
N ASN A 193 -3.88 -11.22 -10.53
CA ASN A 193 -3.48 -11.33 -9.13
C ASN A 193 -2.65 -12.59 -8.84
N PRO A 194 -3.07 -13.82 -9.19
CA PRO A 194 -2.26 -15.01 -8.90
C PRO A 194 -0.87 -14.98 -9.53
N ILE A 195 -0.73 -14.40 -10.74
CA ILE A 195 0.58 -14.25 -11.39
C ILE A 195 1.48 -13.32 -10.58
N THR A 196 0.98 -12.13 -10.23
CA THR A 196 1.76 -11.15 -9.48
C THR A 196 2.05 -11.60 -8.04
N GLU A 197 1.18 -12.41 -7.45
CA GLU A 197 1.45 -13.09 -6.17
C GLU A 197 2.56 -14.13 -6.32
N ALA A 198 2.55 -14.95 -7.38
CA ALA A 198 3.61 -15.94 -7.58
C ALA A 198 5.00 -15.31 -7.72
N VAL A 199 5.12 -14.20 -8.47
CA VAL A 199 6.41 -13.52 -8.76
C VAL A 199 6.73 -12.34 -7.85
N GLY A 200 5.81 -11.93 -6.96
CA GLY A 200 5.93 -10.72 -6.15
C GLY A 200 5.62 -10.92 -4.67
N ASN A 201 5.07 -12.07 -4.28
CA ASN A 201 4.84 -12.41 -2.88
C ASN A 201 5.81 -13.49 -2.40
N ALA A 202 6.07 -13.46 -1.09
CA ALA A 202 6.92 -14.42 -0.41
C ALA A 202 6.45 -14.62 1.03
N LYS A 203 6.88 -15.73 1.64
CA LYS A 203 6.70 -15.97 3.08
C LYS A 203 7.69 -15.14 3.89
N THR A 204 7.18 -14.41 4.87
CA THR A 204 7.95 -13.79 5.96
C THR A 204 7.54 -14.40 7.29
N THR A 205 8.21 -14.02 8.38
CA THR A 205 7.82 -14.44 9.74
C THR A 205 6.44 -13.95 10.18
N ARG A 206 5.91 -12.90 9.55
CA ARG A 206 4.62 -12.29 9.87
C ARG A 206 3.46 -12.75 8.97
N ASN A 207 3.76 -13.18 7.75
CA ASN A 207 2.73 -13.53 6.76
C ASN A 207 3.30 -14.51 5.71
N ASP A 208 2.61 -15.64 5.54
CA ASP A 208 2.98 -16.66 4.56
C ASP A 208 2.83 -16.23 3.10
N ASN A 209 2.03 -15.19 2.82
CA ASN A 209 1.83 -14.64 1.47
C ASN A 209 2.02 -13.12 1.45
N SER A 210 3.14 -12.62 1.99
CA SER A 210 3.45 -11.19 2.05
C SER A 210 3.78 -10.60 0.68
N SER A 211 3.05 -9.56 0.28
CA SER A 211 3.34 -8.78 -0.93
C SER A 211 4.63 -7.98 -0.74
N ARG A 212 5.64 -8.22 -1.59
CA ARG A 212 6.96 -7.56 -1.52
C ARG A 212 7.15 -6.49 -2.59
N PHE A 213 6.04 -5.93 -3.05
CA PHE A 213 5.95 -4.80 -3.96
C PHE A 213 4.62 -4.09 -3.73
N GLY A 214 4.54 -2.80 -4.08
CA GLY A 214 3.28 -2.06 -4.13
C GLY A 214 2.61 -2.22 -5.49
N LYS A 215 1.29 -2.38 -5.49
CA LYS A 215 0.46 -2.58 -6.67
C LYS A 215 -0.65 -1.54 -6.71
N TYR A 216 -0.75 -0.82 -7.81
CA TYR A 216 -1.87 0.06 -8.12
C TYR A 216 -2.53 -0.39 -9.41
N THR A 217 -3.76 -0.87 -9.33
CA THR A 217 -4.51 -1.40 -10.48
C THR A 217 -5.60 -0.42 -10.86
N GLU A 218 -5.46 0.24 -12.00
CA GLU A 218 -6.45 1.14 -12.60
C GLU A 218 -7.44 0.30 -13.40
N ILE A 219 -8.68 0.17 -12.92
CA ILE A 219 -9.75 -0.54 -13.64
C ILE A 219 -10.48 0.47 -14.51
N SER A 220 -10.43 0.29 -15.83
CA SER A 220 -10.97 1.24 -16.80
C SER A 220 -12.42 0.91 -17.15
N PHE A 221 -13.26 1.95 -17.21
CA PHE A 221 -14.68 1.84 -17.54
C PHE A 221 -15.04 2.63 -18.81
N ASP A 222 -16.03 2.13 -19.57
CA ASP A 222 -16.65 2.84 -20.70
C ASP A 222 -17.71 3.87 -20.25
N GLN A 223 -18.35 4.53 -21.21
CA GLN A 223 -19.43 5.50 -20.96
C GLN A 223 -20.69 4.88 -20.35
N SER A 224 -20.83 3.55 -20.42
CA SER A 224 -21.90 2.79 -19.77
C SER A 224 -21.44 2.18 -18.44
N TYR A 225 -20.28 2.59 -17.93
CA TYR A 225 -19.65 2.11 -16.71
C TYR A 225 -19.38 0.59 -16.69
N ARG A 226 -19.12 0.00 -17.86
CA ARG A 226 -18.69 -1.41 -17.97
C ARG A 226 -17.17 -1.50 -18.01
N ILE A 227 -16.60 -2.54 -17.43
CA ILE A 227 -15.15 -2.78 -17.49
C ILE A 227 -14.76 -3.01 -18.95
N ILE A 228 -13.76 -2.25 -19.39
CA ILE A 228 -13.15 -2.41 -20.72
C ILE A 228 -11.73 -2.95 -20.65
N GLY A 229 -11.05 -2.78 -19.53
CA GLY A 229 -9.71 -3.30 -19.29
C GLY A 229 -9.13 -2.78 -17.98
N ALA A 230 -7.83 -2.98 -17.80
CA ALA A 230 -7.12 -2.46 -16.64
C ALA A 230 -5.65 -2.17 -16.95
N ASN A 231 -5.03 -1.36 -16.10
CA ASN A 231 -3.61 -1.04 -16.17
C ASN A 231 -2.99 -1.12 -14.76
N MET A 232 -1.96 -1.94 -14.62
CA MET A 232 -1.25 -2.17 -13.37
C MET A 232 0.06 -1.39 -13.34
N ARG A 233 0.28 -0.68 -12.23
CA ARG A 233 1.53 -0.01 -11.91
C ARG A 233 2.14 -0.65 -10.66
N THR A 234 3.43 -0.96 -10.73
CA THR A 234 4.15 -1.61 -9.64
C THR A 234 5.24 -0.72 -9.06
N TYR A 235 5.47 -0.88 -7.76
CA TYR A 235 6.36 -0.02 -6.98
C TYR A 235 7.23 -0.85 -6.04
N LEU A 236 8.50 -0.47 -5.94
CA LEU A 236 9.46 -0.98 -4.95
C LEU A 236 9.41 -2.50 -4.72
N LEU A 237 9.68 -3.28 -5.77
CA LEU A 237 9.96 -4.70 -5.61
C LEU A 237 11.17 -4.91 -4.68
N GLU A 238 11.04 -5.75 -3.67
CA GLU A 238 12.11 -6.12 -2.73
C GLU A 238 13.15 -7.00 -3.44
N LYS A 239 14.12 -6.37 -4.11
CA LYS A 239 15.13 -7.10 -4.90
C LYS A 239 16.01 -8.01 -4.05
N SER A 240 16.35 -7.62 -2.82
CA SER A 240 17.23 -8.41 -1.94
C SER A 240 16.68 -9.79 -1.62
N ARG A 241 15.35 -9.96 -1.58
CA ARG A 241 14.68 -11.26 -1.40
C ARG A 241 15.16 -12.32 -2.39
N VAL A 242 15.54 -11.92 -3.61
CA VAL A 242 16.02 -12.84 -4.65
C VAL A 242 17.26 -13.61 -4.21
N VAL A 243 18.13 -13.00 -3.41
CA VAL A 243 19.46 -13.53 -3.09
C VAL A 243 19.67 -13.77 -1.59
N PHE A 244 18.76 -13.27 -0.74
CA PHE A 244 18.86 -13.35 0.71
C PHE A 244 17.49 -13.63 1.34
N GLN A 245 17.45 -14.52 2.34
CA GLN A 245 16.28 -14.77 3.18
C GLN A 245 16.73 -14.98 4.62
N SER A 246 16.03 -14.36 5.58
CA SER A 246 16.25 -14.62 7.00
C SER A 246 15.67 -15.97 7.42
N GLU A 247 15.96 -16.41 8.64
CA GLU A 247 15.42 -17.65 9.20
C GLU A 247 13.88 -17.69 9.11
N ASN A 248 13.34 -18.85 8.72
CA ASN A 248 11.91 -19.10 8.48
C ASN A 248 11.24 -18.29 7.36
N GLU A 249 12.01 -17.53 6.57
CA GLU A 249 11.49 -16.84 5.38
C GLU A 249 11.78 -17.60 4.09
N ARG A 250 11.03 -17.27 3.03
CA ARG A 250 11.24 -17.81 1.69
C ARG A 250 11.60 -16.71 0.69
N ASN A 251 12.16 -17.15 -0.45
CA ASN A 251 12.20 -16.34 -1.68
C ASN A 251 10.77 -16.23 -2.28
N TYR A 252 10.62 -15.59 -3.43
CA TYR A 252 9.35 -15.52 -4.16
C TYR A 252 8.78 -16.91 -4.46
N HIS A 253 7.45 -17.04 -4.36
CA HIS A 253 6.75 -18.33 -4.46
C HIS A 253 7.07 -19.08 -5.75
N ILE A 254 7.22 -18.37 -6.88
CA ILE A 254 7.47 -18.97 -8.19
C ILE A 254 8.72 -19.85 -8.23
N PHE A 255 9.74 -19.57 -7.41
CA PHE A 255 10.93 -20.43 -7.34
C PHE A 255 10.63 -21.79 -6.72
N TYR A 256 9.79 -21.83 -5.68
CA TYR A 256 9.39 -23.08 -5.02
C TYR A 256 8.42 -23.87 -5.88
N GLN A 257 7.48 -23.20 -6.54
CA GLN A 257 6.59 -23.78 -7.55
C GLN A 257 7.38 -24.46 -8.68
N LEU A 258 8.45 -23.80 -9.15
CA LEU A 258 9.30 -24.33 -10.22
C LEU A 258 10.16 -25.51 -9.74
N CYS A 259 10.79 -25.41 -8.56
CA CYS A 259 11.54 -26.52 -7.96
C CYS A 259 10.66 -27.74 -7.65
N ALA A 260 9.44 -27.54 -7.16
CA ALA A 260 8.47 -28.61 -6.90
C ALA A 260 8.02 -29.32 -8.20
N SER A 261 8.17 -28.65 -9.34
CA SER A 261 7.82 -29.16 -10.67
C SER A 261 9.03 -29.67 -11.46
N ALA A 262 10.24 -29.68 -10.87
CA ALA A 262 11.49 -30.03 -11.56
C ALA A 262 11.51 -31.40 -12.26
N MET A 263 10.71 -32.37 -11.78
CA MET A 263 10.62 -33.72 -12.35
C MET A 263 9.65 -33.83 -13.53
N GLN A 264 8.89 -32.77 -13.86
CA GLN A 264 7.98 -32.80 -15.01
C GLN A 264 8.77 -32.82 -16.33
N PRO A 265 8.28 -33.55 -17.36
CA PRO A 265 8.96 -33.64 -18.65
C PRO A 265 9.25 -32.28 -19.28
N GLU A 266 8.31 -31.31 -19.18
CA GLU A 266 8.52 -29.97 -19.74
C GLU A 266 9.66 -29.19 -19.10
N PHE A 267 10.02 -29.49 -17.84
CA PHE A 267 11.04 -28.75 -17.07
C PHE A 267 12.39 -29.47 -16.97
N GLN A 268 12.53 -30.68 -17.52
CA GLN A 268 13.79 -31.45 -17.42
C GLN A 268 15.01 -30.70 -18.00
N HIS A 269 14.80 -29.95 -19.09
CA HIS A 269 15.86 -29.16 -19.72
C HIS A 269 16.35 -27.98 -18.85
N LEU A 270 15.59 -27.60 -17.82
CA LEU A 270 15.99 -26.59 -16.84
C LEU A 270 17.00 -27.11 -15.82
N LYS A 271 17.22 -28.44 -15.76
CA LYS A 271 18.15 -29.14 -14.84
C LYS A 271 17.99 -28.72 -13.37
N LEU A 272 16.75 -28.53 -12.94
CA LEU A 272 16.42 -28.14 -11.57
C LEU A 272 16.39 -29.35 -10.61
N GLY A 273 16.42 -29.05 -9.31
CA GLY A 273 16.16 -30.01 -8.24
C GLY A 273 15.24 -29.42 -7.17
N SER A 274 15.24 -30.01 -5.97
CA SER A 274 14.50 -29.45 -4.84
C SER A 274 15.00 -28.06 -4.45
N ALA A 275 14.13 -27.26 -3.83
CA ALA A 275 14.46 -25.91 -3.37
C ALA A 275 15.63 -25.88 -2.37
N GLU A 276 15.91 -26.98 -1.67
CA GLU A 276 17.05 -27.09 -0.76
C GLU A 276 18.42 -27.13 -1.47
N LYS A 277 18.45 -27.46 -2.76
CA LYS A 277 19.71 -27.53 -3.53
C LYS A 277 20.23 -26.16 -3.93
N PHE A 278 19.38 -25.14 -3.98
CA PHE A 278 19.77 -23.81 -4.45
C PHE A 278 19.97 -22.84 -3.29
N ASN A 279 21.09 -22.14 -3.27
CA ASN A 279 21.44 -21.17 -2.23
C ASN A 279 20.37 -20.09 -2.06
N TYR A 280 19.79 -19.62 -3.17
CA TYR A 280 18.77 -18.57 -3.19
C TYR A 280 17.38 -19.00 -2.71
N THR A 281 17.13 -20.29 -2.42
CA THR A 281 15.83 -20.77 -1.91
C THR A 281 15.92 -21.52 -0.59
N ARG A 282 17.13 -21.90 -0.17
CA ARG A 282 17.36 -22.68 1.07
C ARG A 282 17.73 -21.84 2.30
N MET A 283 18.05 -20.56 2.13
CA MET A 283 18.73 -19.75 3.17
C MET A 283 17.90 -19.62 4.45
N GLY A 284 16.58 -19.52 4.33
CA GLY A 284 15.67 -19.45 5.48
C GLY A 284 15.41 -20.78 6.21
N GLY A 285 16.04 -21.89 5.79
CA GLY A 285 15.99 -23.17 6.51
C GLY A 285 14.71 -24.00 6.32
N ASN A 286 13.60 -23.39 5.91
CA ASN A 286 12.36 -24.11 5.60
C ASN A 286 11.82 -23.73 4.21
N THR A 287 11.72 -24.72 3.33
CA THR A 287 11.27 -24.51 1.94
C THR A 287 9.77 -24.71 1.76
N VAL A 288 9.05 -25.20 2.77
CA VAL A 288 7.62 -25.55 2.72
C VAL A 288 6.80 -24.59 3.57
N ILE A 289 5.62 -24.23 3.09
CA ILE A 289 4.59 -23.52 3.87
C ILE A 289 3.52 -24.53 4.25
N GLU A 290 3.09 -24.52 5.51
CA GLU A 290 2.03 -25.39 5.99
C GLU A 290 0.72 -25.16 5.21
N GLY A 291 0.11 -26.23 4.71
CA GLY A 291 -1.13 -26.16 3.94
C GLY A 291 -1.00 -25.68 2.49
N VAL A 292 0.22 -25.42 1.99
CA VAL A 292 0.46 -24.96 0.62
C VAL A 292 1.14 -26.06 -0.20
N ASP A 293 0.54 -26.41 -1.33
CA ASP A 293 1.15 -27.29 -2.34
C ASP A 293 1.73 -26.44 -3.49
N ASP A 294 3.04 -26.24 -3.47
CA ASP A 294 3.76 -25.45 -4.48
C ASP A 294 3.64 -26.06 -5.89
N ARG A 295 3.50 -27.39 -6.02
CA ARG A 295 3.31 -28.03 -7.34
C ARG A 295 1.90 -27.77 -7.87
N ALA A 296 0.88 -27.88 -7.03
CA ALA A 296 -0.49 -27.52 -7.41
C ALA A 296 -0.57 -26.03 -7.78
N ASN A 297 0.12 -25.16 -7.05
CA ASN A 297 0.20 -23.75 -7.36
C ASN A 297 0.90 -23.47 -8.70
N MET A 298 1.95 -24.22 -9.07
CA MET A 298 2.55 -24.10 -10.41
C MET A 298 1.52 -24.34 -11.52
N VAL A 299 0.70 -25.39 -11.38
CA VAL A 299 -0.36 -25.71 -12.34
C VAL A 299 -1.36 -24.55 -12.45
N GLU A 300 -1.72 -23.95 -11.32
CA GLU A 300 -2.61 -22.79 -11.31
C GLU A 300 -1.98 -21.55 -11.95
N THR A 301 -0.69 -21.31 -11.70
CA THR A 301 0.07 -20.22 -12.33
C THR A 301 0.13 -20.40 -13.86
N GLN A 302 0.42 -21.61 -14.37
CA GLN A 302 0.42 -21.89 -15.81
C GLN A 302 -0.96 -21.67 -16.45
N LYS A 303 -2.04 -22.13 -15.79
CA LYS A 303 -3.43 -21.87 -16.22
C LYS A 303 -3.75 -20.37 -16.27
N THR A 304 -3.30 -19.64 -15.26
CA THR A 304 -3.54 -18.20 -15.15
C THR A 304 -2.79 -17.43 -16.24
N PHE A 305 -1.54 -17.81 -16.54
CA PHE A 305 -0.81 -17.30 -17.70
C PHE A 305 -1.58 -17.56 -19.01
N ALA A 306 -2.08 -18.79 -19.21
CA ALA A 306 -2.84 -19.14 -20.40
C ALA A 306 -4.13 -18.33 -20.54
N LEU A 307 -4.83 -18.04 -19.44
CA LEU A 307 -6.05 -17.21 -19.42
C LEU A 307 -5.80 -15.76 -19.87
N LEU A 308 -4.61 -15.22 -19.59
CA LEU A 308 -4.17 -13.92 -20.11
C LEU A 308 -3.67 -13.98 -21.58
N GLY A 309 -3.73 -15.13 -22.23
CA GLY A 309 -3.23 -15.33 -23.58
C GLY A 309 -1.70 -15.44 -23.67
N LEU A 310 -1.02 -15.67 -22.55
CA LEU A 310 0.41 -15.87 -22.47
C LEU A 310 0.73 -17.34 -22.75
N LYS A 311 1.14 -17.62 -23.99
CA LYS A 311 1.36 -18.96 -24.55
C LYS A 311 2.48 -19.73 -23.85
N GLU A 312 2.50 -21.04 -24.01
CA GLU A 312 3.49 -21.95 -23.41
C GLU A 312 4.94 -21.55 -23.70
N ASP A 313 5.27 -21.16 -24.94
CA ASP A 313 6.63 -20.69 -25.29
C ASP A 313 7.06 -19.50 -24.41
N PHE A 314 6.14 -18.55 -24.20
CA PHE A 314 6.39 -17.38 -23.37
C PHE A 314 6.53 -17.74 -21.89
N GLN A 315 5.70 -18.66 -21.40
CA GLN A 315 5.81 -19.16 -20.02
C GLN A 315 7.17 -19.84 -19.82
N MET A 316 7.61 -20.65 -20.79
CA MET A 316 8.89 -21.33 -20.72
C MET A 316 10.07 -20.35 -20.74
N ASP A 317 10.00 -19.27 -21.50
CA ASP A 317 11.03 -18.22 -21.47
C ASP A 317 11.19 -17.58 -20.08
N ILE A 318 10.07 -17.39 -19.36
CA ILE A 318 10.07 -16.93 -17.96
C ILE A 318 10.73 -17.98 -17.07
N PHE A 319 10.31 -19.24 -17.17
CA PHE A 319 10.82 -20.33 -16.34
C PHE A 319 12.31 -20.59 -16.57
N LYS A 320 12.80 -20.48 -17.82
CA LYS A 320 14.23 -20.52 -18.16
C LYS A 320 15.01 -19.40 -17.46
N THR A 321 14.48 -18.19 -17.44
CA THR A 321 15.10 -17.05 -16.76
C THR A 321 15.17 -17.27 -15.25
N LEU A 322 14.10 -17.78 -14.64
CA LEU A 322 14.06 -18.10 -13.21
C LEU A 322 15.04 -19.23 -12.85
N ALA A 323 15.07 -20.30 -13.64
CA ALA A 323 16.02 -21.39 -13.46
C ALA A 323 17.47 -20.89 -13.57
N ALA A 324 17.77 -20.02 -14.54
CA ALA A 324 19.08 -19.41 -14.67
C ALA A 324 19.49 -18.64 -13.41
N ILE A 325 18.58 -17.86 -12.81
CA ILE A 325 18.85 -17.16 -11.54
C ILE A 325 19.21 -18.15 -10.42
N LEU A 326 18.50 -19.27 -10.31
CA LEU A 326 18.80 -20.30 -9.31
C LEU A 326 20.17 -20.94 -9.54
N HIS A 327 20.51 -21.29 -10.79
CA HIS A 327 21.84 -21.80 -11.12
C HIS A 327 22.94 -20.76 -10.82
N LEU A 328 22.71 -19.48 -11.13
CA LEU A 328 23.67 -18.42 -10.85
C LEU A 328 24.02 -18.34 -9.36
N GLY A 329 23.05 -18.49 -8.46
CA GLY A 329 23.29 -18.46 -7.01
C GLY A 329 24.15 -19.62 -6.47
N ASN A 330 24.30 -20.68 -7.25
CA ASN A 330 25.10 -21.85 -6.90
C ASN A 330 26.50 -21.86 -7.54
N VAL A 331 26.82 -20.89 -8.39
CA VAL A 331 28.18 -20.74 -8.95
C VAL A 331 29.16 -20.54 -7.81
N GLU A 332 30.16 -21.43 -7.72
CA GLU A 332 31.14 -21.43 -6.64
C GLU A 332 32.30 -20.48 -6.97
N ILE A 333 32.42 -19.42 -6.16
CA ILE A 333 33.50 -18.44 -6.27
C ILE A 333 34.52 -18.71 -5.16
N THR A 334 35.72 -19.12 -5.55
CA THR A 334 36.82 -19.43 -4.64
C THR A 334 37.74 -18.21 -4.49
N ALA A 335 38.31 -18.01 -3.29
CA ALA A 335 39.33 -16.99 -3.07
C ALA A 335 40.68 -17.47 -3.58
N VAL A 336 41.43 -16.58 -4.24
CA VAL A 336 42.81 -16.84 -4.69
C VAL A 336 43.70 -15.81 -3.99
N GLY A 337 44.17 -16.15 -2.79
CA GLY A 337 44.73 -15.17 -1.85
C GLY A 337 43.68 -14.18 -1.37
N ASP A 338 44.12 -13.02 -0.86
CA ASP A 338 43.22 -12.03 -0.23
C ASP A 338 42.60 -11.04 -1.24
N GLU A 339 43.22 -10.87 -2.40
CA GLU A 339 42.86 -9.82 -3.37
C GLU A 339 42.11 -10.33 -4.61
N ARG A 340 42.02 -11.65 -4.83
CA ARG A 340 41.49 -12.23 -6.07
C ARG A 340 40.46 -13.32 -5.82
N SER A 341 39.69 -13.61 -6.87
CA SER A 341 38.70 -14.67 -6.92
C SER A 341 38.80 -15.43 -8.23
N SER A 342 38.29 -16.66 -8.24
CA SER A 342 38.21 -17.51 -9.43
C SER A 342 36.94 -18.37 -9.40
N ILE A 343 36.50 -18.80 -10.57
CA ILE A 343 35.45 -19.79 -10.76
C ILE A 343 36.07 -20.98 -11.52
N SER A 344 35.65 -22.20 -11.20
CA SER A 344 36.11 -23.39 -11.90
C SER A 344 35.71 -23.34 -13.39
N PRO A 345 36.62 -23.66 -14.33
CA PRO A 345 36.28 -23.82 -15.75
C PRO A 345 35.22 -24.91 -16.01
N GLU A 346 35.02 -25.81 -15.05
CA GLU A 346 34.08 -26.93 -15.13
C GLU A 346 32.85 -26.72 -14.22
N ASP A 347 32.60 -25.49 -13.77
CA ASP A 347 31.44 -25.18 -12.92
C ASP A 347 30.12 -25.50 -13.64
N SER A 348 29.46 -26.56 -13.19
CA SER A 348 28.24 -27.09 -13.80
C SER A 348 27.07 -26.09 -13.76
N HIS A 349 27.00 -25.26 -12.72
CA HIS A 349 25.92 -24.28 -12.55
C HIS A 349 26.13 -23.07 -13.45
N LEU A 350 27.36 -22.59 -13.61
CA LEU A 350 27.70 -21.53 -14.54
C LEU A 350 27.47 -21.99 -15.99
N ASN A 351 27.82 -23.23 -16.31
CA ASN A 351 27.54 -23.80 -17.63
C ASN A 351 26.03 -23.81 -17.91
N MET A 352 25.22 -24.25 -16.93
CA MET A 352 23.76 -24.23 -17.08
C MET A 352 23.19 -22.81 -17.19
N PHE A 353 23.69 -21.85 -16.40
CA PHE A 353 23.32 -20.45 -16.50
C PHE A 353 23.58 -19.88 -17.90
N CYS A 354 24.77 -20.15 -18.45
CA CYS A 354 25.14 -19.73 -19.79
C CYS A 354 24.33 -20.45 -20.89
N GLU A 355 24.01 -21.74 -20.71
CA GLU A 355 23.17 -22.52 -21.63
C GLU A 355 21.73 -21.96 -21.69
N LEU A 356 21.11 -21.70 -20.54
CA LEU A 356 19.73 -21.21 -20.47
C LEU A 356 19.54 -19.82 -21.07
N LEU A 357 20.50 -18.93 -20.83
CA LEU A 357 20.47 -17.54 -21.29
C LEU A 357 21.28 -17.32 -22.59
N ASP A 358 21.82 -18.37 -23.20
CA ASP A 358 22.66 -18.33 -24.41
C ASP A 358 23.75 -17.24 -24.32
N LEU A 359 24.62 -17.38 -23.30
CA LEU A 359 25.72 -16.47 -22.99
C LEU A 359 27.08 -17.13 -23.24
N ASN A 360 28.11 -16.32 -23.43
CA ASN A 360 29.48 -16.83 -23.54
C ASN A 360 30.05 -17.18 -22.15
N PHE A 361 30.37 -18.46 -21.95
CA PHE A 361 30.91 -18.99 -20.69
C PHE A 361 32.22 -18.32 -20.28
N ASP A 362 33.20 -18.24 -21.17
CA ASP A 362 34.53 -17.67 -20.87
C ASP A 362 34.44 -16.20 -20.44
N LYS A 363 33.62 -15.41 -21.14
CA LYS A 363 33.34 -14.02 -20.76
C LYS A 363 32.71 -13.94 -19.37
N MET A 364 31.71 -14.78 -19.08
CA MET A 364 31.05 -14.76 -17.77
C MET A 364 32.01 -15.12 -16.64
N THR A 365 32.82 -16.18 -16.81
CA THR A 365 33.85 -16.60 -15.86
C THR A 365 34.84 -15.48 -15.56
N GLN A 366 35.31 -14.78 -16.60
CA GLN A 366 36.23 -13.65 -16.45
C GLN A 366 35.59 -12.49 -15.69
N TRP A 367 34.42 -12.01 -16.15
CA TRP A 367 33.85 -10.74 -15.68
C TRP A 367 33.09 -10.85 -14.35
N LEU A 368 32.79 -12.06 -13.87
CA LEU A 368 32.35 -12.25 -12.48
C LEU A 368 33.49 -12.04 -11.47
N CYS A 369 34.75 -12.29 -11.87
CA CYS A 369 35.93 -12.17 -11.00
C CYS A 369 36.79 -10.91 -11.28
N HIS A 370 36.43 -10.11 -12.29
CA HIS A 370 37.18 -8.93 -12.71
C HIS A 370 36.26 -7.74 -12.98
N ARG A 371 36.77 -6.54 -12.74
CA ARG A 371 36.10 -5.28 -13.08
C ARG A 371 36.95 -4.43 -14.02
N LYS A 372 36.27 -3.73 -14.92
CA LYS A 372 36.85 -2.74 -15.83
C LYS A 372 36.77 -1.35 -15.20
N ILE A 373 37.89 -0.63 -15.17
CA ILE A 373 37.98 0.76 -14.73
C ILE A 373 38.44 1.58 -15.93
N ILE A 374 37.57 2.46 -16.41
CA ILE A 374 37.85 3.35 -17.55
C ILE A 374 38.27 4.70 -16.98
N THR A 375 39.50 5.12 -17.25
CA THR A 375 39.99 6.48 -16.99
C THR A 375 40.09 7.24 -18.31
N THR A 376 40.33 8.55 -18.27
CA THR A 376 40.50 9.37 -19.48
C THR A 376 41.69 8.93 -20.34
N SER A 377 42.70 8.30 -19.75
CA SER A 377 43.94 7.89 -20.41
C SER A 377 44.03 6.39 -20.72
N GLU A 378 43.37 5.53 -19.93
CA GLU A 378 43.53 4.08 -20.06
C GLU A 378 42.31 3.29 -19.56
N THR A 379 42.22 2.02 -19.98
CA THR A 379 41.25 1.06 -19.45
C THR A 379 42.01 -0.02 -18.69
N VAL A 380 41.80 -0.09 -17.37
CA VAL A 380 42.47 -1.04 -16.49
C VAL A 380 41.49 -2.14 -16.08
N ILE A 381 41.90 -3.40 -16.22
CA ILE A 381 41.15 -4.55 -15.69
C ILE A 381 41.78 -4.93 -14.35
N LYS A 382 40.99 -4.93 -13.28
CA LYS A 382 41.44 -5.34 -11.95
C LYS A 382 40.68 -6.58 -11.48
N PRO A 383 41.37 -7.54 -10.84
CA PRO A 383 40.69 -8.66 -10.18
C PRO A 383 39.85 -8.14 -9.01
N MET A 384 38.89 -8.96 -8.61
CA MET A 384 37.99 -8.71 -7.48
C MET A 384 38.20 -9.74 -6.39
N THR A 385 38.04 -9.33 -5.13
CA THR A 385 38.05 -10.27 -4.00
C THR A 385 36.83 -11.20 -4.08
N LYS A 386 36.87 -12.34 -3.36
CA LYS A 386 35.73 -13.26 -3.29
C LYS A 386 34.43 -12.54 -2.88
N ALA A 387 34.49 -11.70 -1.85
CA ALA A 387 33.32 -10.95 -1.39
C ALA A 387 32.76 -10.02 -2.48
N GLN A 388 33.64 -9.28 -3.16
CA GLN A 388 33.23 -8.40 -4.25
C GLN A 388 32.59 -9.18 -5.42
N ALA A 389 33.14 -10.34 -5.77
CA ALA A 389 32.63 -11.18 -6.85
C ALA A 389 31.27 -11.82 -6.50
N VAL A 390 31.07 -12.26 -5.25
CA VAL A 390 29.76 -12.72 -4.75
C VAL A 390 28.73 -11.59 -4.82
N ASN A 391 29.07 -10.39 -4.35
CA ASN A 391 28.16 -9.25 -4.42
C ASN A 391 27.83 -8.87 -5.87
N ALA A 392 28.78 -8.99 -6.80
CA ALA A 392 28.55 -8.77 -8.22
C ALA A 392 27.57 -9.78 -8.84
N ARG A 393 27.76 -11.07 -8.52
CA ARG A 393 26.87 -12.17 -8.92
C ARG A 393 25.45 -11.96 -8.39
N ASP A 394 25.33 -11.57 -7.14
CA ASP A 394 24.04 -11.35 -6.48
C ASP A 394 23.36 -10.09 -7.03
N ALA A 395 24.12 -9.01 -7.30
CA ALA A 395 23.61 -7.82 -7.99
C ALA A 395 23.08 -8.16 -9.39
N LEU A 396 23.76 -9.04 -10.12
CA LEU A 396 23.31 -9.53 -11.43
C LEU A 396 21.99 -10.29 -11.32
N ALA A 397 21.88 -11.21 -10.37
CA ALA A 397 20.65 -11.98 -10.11
C ALA A 397 19.46 -11.06 -9.78
N LYS A 398 19.66 -10.12 -8.85
CA LYS A 398 18.67 -9.09 -8.49
C LYS A 398 18.20 -8.29 -9.71
N LYS A 399 19.13 -7.94 -10.60
CA LYS A 399 18.84 -7.15 -11.80
C LYS A 399 18.05 -7.93 -12.84
N ILE A 400 18.43 -9.18 -13.11
CA ILE A 400 17.70 -10.06 -14.03
C ILE A 400 16.27 -10.27 -13.52
N TYR A 401 16.09 -10.57 -12.23
CA TYR A 401 14.76 -10.75 -11.65
C TYR A 401 13.90 -9.48 -11.73
N SER A 402 14.49 -8.31 -11.42
CA SER A 402 13.78 -7.03 -11.51
C SER A 402 13.27 -6.77 -12.93
N HIS A 403 14.08 -7.03 -13.96
CA HIS A 403 13.65 -6.87 -15.35
C HIS A 403 12.60 -7.90 -15.77
N LEU A 404 12.74 -9.16 -15.31
CA LEU A 404 11.74 -10.19 -15.54
C LEU A 404 10.38 -9.80 -14.94
N PHE A 405 10.38 -9.29 -13.70
CA PHE A 405 9.17 -8.83 -13.03
C PHE A 405 8.50 -7.68 -13.80
N ASP A 406 9.27 -6.63 -14.14
CA ASP A 406 8.77 -5.49 -14.92
C ASP A 406 8.18 -5.94 -16.27
N PHE A 407 8.85 -6.88 -16.94
CA PHE A 407 8.40 -7.45 -18.20
C PHE A 407 7.10 -8.26 -18.06
N ILE A 408 6.96 -9.07 -17.01
CA ILE A 408 5.71 -9.81 -16.74
C ILE A 408 4.56 -8.82 -16.56
N VAL A 409 4.76 -7.77 -15.77
CA VAL A 409 3.75 -6.72 -15.56
C VAL A 409 3.40 -6.01 -16.86
N GLU A 410 4.39 -5.68 -17.70
CA GLU A 410 4.15 -5.07 -19.01
C GLU A 410 3.29 -5.98 -19.91
N ARG A 411 3.56 -7.30 -19.92
CA ARG A 411 2.79 -8.27 -20.71
C ARG A 411 1.38 -8.48 -20.17
N ILE A 412 1.20 -8.46 -18.85
CA ILE A 412 -0.14 -8.44 -18.23
C ILE A 412 -0.89 -7.19 -18.70
N ASN A 413 -0.26 -6.01 -18.64
CA ASN A 413 -0.89 -4.77 -19.10
C ASN A 413 -1.26 -4.83 -20.59
N GLN A 414 -0.40 -5.38 -21.44
CA GLN A 414 -0.71 -5.59 -22.86
C GLN A 414 -1.92 -6.54 -23.05
N ALA A 415 -2.06 -7.58 -22.23
CA ALA A 415 -3.20 -8.49 -22.28
C ALA A 415 -4.52 -7.87 -21.75
N LEU A 416 -4.41 -6.84 -20.91
CA LEU A 416 -5.52 -6.08 -20.32
C LEU A 416 -5.84 -4.78 -21.07
N GLN A 417 -5.10 -4.46 -22.12
CA GLN A 417 -5.38 -3.31 -22.99
C GLN A 417 -6.72 -3.48 -23.71
N PHE A 418 -7.33 -2.34 -24.03
CA PHE A 418 -8.60 -2.26 -24.72
C PHE A 418 -8.54 -1.31 -25.90
N THR A 419 -9.41 -1.55 -26.88
CA THR A 419 -9.62 -0.67 -28.02
C THR A 419 -10.67 0.38 -27.67
N GLY A 420 -10.29 1.65 -27.59
CA GLY A 420 -11.22 2.75 -27.30
C GLY A 420 -10.60 3.79 -26.38
N LYS A 421 -11.43 4.71 -25.88
CA LYS A 421 -11.05 5.67 -24.84
C LYS A 421 -11.65 5.27 -23.51
N GLN A 422 -10.83 5.36 -22.46
CA GLN A 422 -11.29 5.31 -21.09
C GLN A 422 -12.26 6.47 -20.82
N HIS A 423 -13.44 6.17 -20.26
CA HIS A 423 -14.34 7.20 -19.76
C HIS A 423 -13.94 7.61 -18.34
N THR A 424 -13.90 6.63 -17.44
CA THR A 424 -13.51 6.79 -16.03
C THR A 424 -12.69 5.58 -15.57
N PHE A 425 -12.09 5.65 -14.39
CA PHE A 425 -11.46 4.50 -13.74
C PHE A 425 -11.65 4.48 -12.22
N ILE A 426 -11.51 3.28 -11.65
CA ILE A 426 -11.34 3.09 -10.21
C ILE A 426 -9.97 2.46 -9.97
N GLY A 427 -9.11 3.16 -9.24
CA GLY A 427 -7.78 2.69 -8.86
C GLY A 427 -7.83 1.91 -7.55
N VAL A 428 -7.31 0.69 -7.53
CA VAL A 428 -7.17 -0.09 -6.28
C VAL A 428 -5.71 -0.13 -5.88
N LEU A 429 -5.39 0.48 -4.73
CA LEU A 429 -4.04 0.54 -4.18
C LEU A 429 -3.85 -0.54 -3.09
N ASP A 430 -2.95 -1.48 -3.37
CA ASP A 430 -2.49 -2.53 -2.47
C ASP A 430 -0.98 -2.41 -2.31
N ILE A 431 -0.52 -1.83 -1.21
CA ILE A 431 0.92 -1.69 -0.92
C ILE A 431 1.31 -2.49 0.31
N TYR A 432 2.60 -2.77 0.48
CA TYR A 432 3.12 -3.38 1.69
C TYR A 432 2.78 -2.53 2.93
N GLY A 433 2.50 -3.21 4.04
CA GLY A 433 2.21 -2.52 5.30
C GLY A 433 3.45 -1.96 5.96
N PHE A 434 3.27 -1.18 7.02
CA PHE A 434 4.36 -0.89 7.96
C PHE A 434 4.95 -2.20 8.50
N GLU A 435 6.28 -2.29 8.56
CA GLU A 435 7.00 -3.50 8.96
C GLU A 435 8.13 -3.17 9.95
N THR A 436 8.29 -4.02 10.96
CA THR A 436 9.39 -3.97 11.94
C THR A 436 9.78 -5.39 12.33
N PHE A 437 11.06 -5.69 12.29
CA PHE A 437 11.64 -6.97 12.68
C PHE A 437 12.73 -6.73 13.72
N ASP A 438 13.29 -7.81 14.27
CA ASP A 438 14.44 -7.73 15.17
C ASP A 438 15.66 -7.08 14.48
N VAL A 439 15.77 -7.25 13.15
CA VAL A 439 16.80 -6.65 12.32
C VAL A 439 16.15 -5.93 11.13
N ASN A 440 16.09 -4.60 11.18
CA ASN A 440 15.61 -3.77 10.08
C ASN A 440 16.78 -3.19 9.28
N SER A 441 16.64 -3.15 7.96
CA SER A 441 17.64 -2.61 7.04
C SER A 441 17.00 -1.61 6.06
N PHE A 442 17.69 -1.32 4.96
CA PHE A 442 17.26 -0.35 3.94
C PHE A 442 15.88 -0.67 3.36
N GLU A 443 15.52 -1.94 3.24
CA GLU A 443 14.22 -2.38 2.74
C GLU A 443 13.07 -1.89 3.63
N GLN A 444 13.13 -2.17 4.94
CA GLN A 444 12.13 -1.71 5.90
C GLN A 444 12.09 -0.18 5.96
N PHE A 445 13.25 0.48 5.86
CA PHE A 445 13.33 1.94 5.83
C PHE A 445 12.54 2.52 4.64
N CYS A 446 12.70 1.96 3.43
CA CYS A 446 11.93 2.38 2.26
C CYS A 446 10.42 2.07 2.39
N ILE A 447 10.08 0.90 2.94
CA ILE A 447 8.70 0.48 3.17
C ILE A 447 7.99 1.42 4.15
N ASN A 448 8.63 1.74 5.27
CA ASN A 448 8.06 2.58 6.32
C ASN A 448 7.98 4.05 5.85
N TYR A 449 8.98 4.55 5.11
CA TYR A 449 8.90 5.86 4.45
C TYR A 449 7.71 5.96 3.46
N ALA A 450 7.44 4.92 2.68
CA ALA A 450 6.28 4.89 1.80
C ALA A 450 4.96 4.94 2.57
N ASN A 451 4.88 4.25 3.70
CA ASN A 451 3.70 4.28 4.57
C ASN A 451 3.51 5.65 5.21
N GLU A 452 4.58 6.36 5.61
CA GLU A 452 4.50 7.75 6.07
C GLU A 452 3.85 8.66 5.01
N LYS A 453 4.23 8.49 3.74
CA LYS A 453 3.63 9.26 2.63
C LYS A 453 2.14 9.00 2.44
N LEU A 454 1.71 7.76 2.61
CA LEU A 454 0.28 7.43 2.54
C LEU A 454 -0.48 7.94 3.76
N GLN A 455 0.14 7.88 4.95
CA GLN A 455 -0.45 8.43 6.16
C GLN A 455 -0.61 9.96 6.05
N LEU A 456 0.37 10.66 5.47
CA LEU A 456 0.26 12.09 5.19
C LEU A 456 -0.92 12.37 4.26
N GLN A 457 -1.06 11.59 3.19
CA GLN A 457 -2.17 11.74 2.25
C GLN A 457 -3.53 11.51 2.92
N PHE A 458 -3.62 10.49 3.78
CA PHE A 458 -4.81 10.21 4.57
C PHE A 458 -5.13 11.38 5.51
N ASN A 459 -4.16 11.87 6.28
CA ASN A 459 -4.35 12.99 7.20
C ASN A 459 -4.80 14.27 6.48
N LEU A 460 -4.19 14.57 5.32
CA LEU A 460 -4.58 15.72 4.49
C LEU A 460 -6.02 15.60 3.99
N HIS A 461 -6.43 14.41 3.58
CA HIS A 461 -7.76 14.19 3.02
C HIS A 461 -8.86 14.20 4.10
N VAL A 462 -8.67 13.43 5.16
CA VAL A 462 -9.68 13.24 6.22
C VAL A 462 -9.83 14.46 7.12
N PHE A 463 -8.72 15.15 7.43
CA PHE A 463 -8.78 16.26 8.38
C PHE A 463 -8.66 17.59 7.68
N LYS A 464 -7.61 17.80 6.88
CA LYS A 464 -7.29 19.16 6.40
C LYS A 464 -8.30 19.68 5.38
N LEU A 465 -8.63 18.89 4.36
CA LEU A 465 -9.58 19.32 3.33
C LEU A 465 -11.00 19.46 3.86
N GLU A 466 -11.42 18.58 4.76
CA GLU A 466 -12.74 18.64 5.39
C GLU A 466 -12.88 19.88 6.28
N GLN A 467 -11.83 20.21 7.06
CA GLN A 467 -11.78 21.43 7.87
C GLN A 467 -11.79 22.71 7.01
N GLU A 468 -11.04 22.72 5.91
CA GLU A 468 -11.02 23.86 4.98
C GLU A 468 -12.41 24.13 4.37
N GLU A 469 -13.21 23.09 4.12
CA GLU A 469 -14.59 23.24 3.61
C GLU A 469 -15.54 23.78 4.69
N TYR A 470 -15.47 23.28 5.93
CA TYR A 470 -16.28 23.84 7.04
C TYR A 470 -15.97 25.33 7.29
N MET A 471 -14.70 25.72 7.21
CA MET A 471 -14.28 27.11 7.33
C MET A 471 -14.81 27.98 6.18
N LYS A 472 -14.87 27.43 4.96
CA LYS A 472 -15.37 28.12 3.77
C LYS A 472 -16.90 28.32 3.80
N GLU A 473 -17.62 27.40 4.42
CA GLU A 473 -19.09 27.46 4.59
C GLU A 473 -19.53 28.25 5.85
N ASP A 474 -18.59 28.93 6.53
CA ASP A 474 -18.82 29.71 7.77
C ASP A 474 -19.49 28.88 8.89
N ILE A 475 -19.24 27.56 8.93
CA ILE A 475 -19.76 26.67 9.96
C ILE A 475 -18.82 26.74 11.18
N PRO A 476 -19.33 27.02 12.40
CA PRO A 476 -18.50 27.07 13.60
C PRO A 476 -17.90 25.68 13.88
N TRP A 477 -16.60 25.56 13.66
CA TRP A 477 -15.85 24.32 13.78
C TRP A 477 -14.81 24.37 14.90
N THR A 478 -14.75 23.30 15.71
CA THR A 478 -13.65 23.07 16.64
C THR A 478 -12.58 22.22 15.96
N LEU A 479 -11.39 22.78 15.78
CA LEU A 479 -10.25 22.07 15.17
C LEU A 479 -10.03 20.73 15.87
N ILE A 480 -10.11 19.64 15.10
CA ILE A 480 -9.72 18.32 15.55
C ILE A 480 -8.20 18.25 15.42
N ASP A 481 -7.54 18.07 16.55
CA ASP A 481 -6.09 17.85 16.58
C ASP A 481 -5.78 16.47 16.00
N PHE A 482 -4.80 16.40 15.12
CA PHE A 482 -4.32 15.16 14.52
C PHE A 482 -2.80 15.18 14.42
N TYR A 483 -2.20 14.00 14.43
CA TYR A 483 -0.74 13.89 14.36
C TYR A 483 -0.22 14.25 12.96
N ASP A 484 0.44 15.39 12.83
CA ASP A 484 1.13 15.79 11.60
C ASP A 484 2.47 15.04 11.49
N ASN A 485 2.56 14.17 10.48
CA ASN A 485 3.75 13.37 10.20
C ASN A 485 4.68 14.00 9.14
N GLN A 486 4.45 15.25 8.73
CA GLN A 486 5.39 15.99 7.87
C GLN A 486 6.82 16.07 8.45
N PRO A 487 7.04 16.26 9.77
CA PRO A 487 8.39 16.36 10.32
C PRO A 487 9.25 15.08 10.18
N VAL A 488 8.65 13.88 10.28
CA VAL A 488 9.38 12.61 10.02
C VAL A 488 9.66 12.42 8.54
N ILE A 489 8.74 12.85 7.68
CA ILE A 489 8.94 12.85 6.23
C ILE A 489 10.12 13.74 5.86
N ASP A 490 10.18 14.97 6.40
CA ASP A 490 11.28 15.90 6.15
C ASP A 490 12.62 15.36 6.65
N LEU A 491 12.66 14.72 7.82
CA LEU A 491 13.85 14.03 8.32
C LEU A 491 14.39 13.01 7.30
N ILE A 492 13.51 12.32 6.57
CA ILE A 492 13.88 11.29 5.60
C ILE A 492 14.26 11.89 4.24
N GLU A 493 13.42 12.76 3.67
CA GLU A 493 13.50 13.16 2.26
C GLU A 493 13.96 14.59 1.99
N ALA A 494 13.92 15.47 2.99
CA ALA A 494 14.23 16.88 2.77
C ALA A 494 15.71 17.07 2.44
N LYS A 495 16.05 18.32 2.10
CA LYS A 495 17.44 18.69 1.93
C LYS A 495 18.20 18.51 3.25
N MET A 496 19.36 17.87 3.23
CA MET A 496 20.11 17.38 4.40
C MET A 496 19.39 16.29 5.20
N GLY A 497 18.38 15.63 4.62
CA GLY A 497 17.69 14.47 5.19
C GLY A 497 18.49 13.17 5.05
N ILE A 498 18.00 12.08 5.66
CA ILE A 498 18.69 10.80 5.72
C ILE A 498 19.04 10.25 4.32
N LEU A 499 18.09 10.33 3.36
CA LEU A 499 18.30 9.81 2.00
C LEU A 499 19.33 10.61 1.21
N GLU A 500 19.36 11.94 1.34
CA GLU A 500 20.35 12.77 0.65
C GLU A 500 21.76 12.54 1.23
N LEU A 501 21.88 12.43 2.56
CA LEU A 501 23.15 12.09 3.21
C LEU A 501 23.66 10.70 2.81
N LEU A 502 22.74 9.75 2.58
CA LEU A 502 23.08 8.43 2.06
C LEU A 502 23.57 8.51 0.61
N ASP A 503 22.90 9.29 -0.23
CA ASP A 503 23.31 9.52 -1.62
C ASP A 503 24.70 10.19 -1.69
N GLU A 504 24.97 11.19 -0.84
CA GLU A 504 26.29 11.82 -0.73
C GLU A 504 27.39 10.83 -0.35
N GLU A 505 27.16 9.97 0.65
CA GLU A 505 28.16 8.95 1.03
C GLU A 505 28.37 7.92 -0.08
N CYS A 506 27.30 7.55 -0.81
CA CYS A 506 27.38 6.63 -1.94
C CYS A 506 28.31 7.14 -3.05
N LEU A 507 28.43 8.46 -3.22
CA LEU A 507 29.31 9.10 -4.22
C LEU A 507 30.79 9.13 -3.80
N LEU A 508 31.10 8.95 -2.51
CA LEU A 508 32.47 8.95 -2.02
C LEU A 508 33.18 7.63 -2.39
N PRO A 509 34.41 7.68 -2.97
CA PRO A 509 35.16 6.48 -3.34
C PRO A 509 35.47 5.54 -2.17
N HIS A 510 35.59 6.11 -0.97
CA HIS A 510 35.85 5.40 0.29
C HIS A 510 34.71 5.60 1.31
N GLY A 511 33.50 5.91 0.83
CA GLY A 511 32.32 6.01 1.69
C GLY A 511 31.95 4.65 2.28
N THR A 512 31.63 4.62 3.57
CA THR A 512 31.23 3.40 4.31
C THR A 512 29.94 3.61 5.09
N ASP A 513 29.26 2.53 5.45
CA ASP A 513 28.03 2.57 6.26
C ASP A 513 28.27 3.23 7.62
N GLU A 514 29.44 3.03 8.23
CA GLU A 514 29.81 3.63 9.52
C GLU A 514 30.00 5.15 9.39
N ASN A 515 30.68 5.61 8.34
CA ASN A 515 30.88 7.04 8.10
C ASN A 515 29.53 7.75 7.86
N TRP A 516 28.66 7.14 7.06
CA TRP A 516 27.30 7.63 6.87
C TRP A 516 26.52 7.70 8.19
N LEU A 517 26.57 6.64 9.01
CA LEU A 517 25.90 6.63 10.31
C LEU A 517 26.45 7.72 11.25
N GLN A 518 27.76 7.96 11.26
CA GLN A 518 28.33 9.08 12.03
C GLN A 518 27.83 10.44 11.53
N LYS A 519 27.67 10.63 10.21
CA LYS A 519 27.04 11.84 9.66
C LYS A 519 25.60 12.00 10.14
N LEU A 520 24.82 10.93 10.19
CA LEU A 520 23.45 10.97 10.75
C LEU A 520 23.47 11.41 12.21
N TYR A 521 24.36 10.83 13.03
CA TYR A 521 24.47 11.22 14.44
C TYR A 521 24.81 12.70 14.61
N ASN A 522 25.81 13.19 13.87
CA ASN A 522 26.23 14.59 13.94
C ASN A 522 25.12 15.56 13.52
N ASN A 523 24.25 15.15 12.60
CA ASN A 523 23.22 16.00 12.04
C ASN A 523 21.92 15.99 12.86
N PHE A 524 21.55 14.87 13.48
CA PHE A 524 20.21 14.70 14.05
C PHE A 524 20.15 14.39 15.55
N VAL A 525 21.18 13.78 16.15
CA VAL A 525 21.14 13.44 17.58
C VAL A 525 21.09 14.72 18.42
N ASN A 526 20.16 14.77 19.37
CA ASN A 526 19.84 15.94 20.20
C ASN A 526 19.40 17.20 19.41
N LYS A 527 19.14 17.08 18.10
CA LYS A 527 18.69 18.16 17.22
C LYS A 527 17.30 17.91 16.65
N ASN A 528 16.94 16.65 16.42
CA ASN A 528 15.61 16.25 15.96
C ASN A 528 15.03 15.23 16.95
N ALA A 529 13.83 15.51 17.49
CA ALA A 529 13.16 14.65 18.47
C ALA A 529 12.71 13.30 17.90
N LEU A 530 12.63 13.18 16.58
CA LEU A 530 12.19 11.97 15.87
C LEU A 530 13.36 11.05 15.49
N PHE A 531 14.60 11.43 15.83
CA PHE A 531 15.80 10.65 15.56
C PHE A 531 16.55 10.36 16.86
N GLU A 532 16.78 9.08 17.14
CA GLU A 532 17.48 8.63 18.34
C GLU A 532 18.68 7.75 18.00
N LYS A 533 19.70 7.82 18.87
CA LYS A 533 20.81 6.87 18.88
C LYS A 533 20.59 5.84 20.00
N PRO A 534 20.57 4.53 19.70
CA PRO A 534 20.50 3.51 20.74
C PRO A 534 21.70 3.60 21.70
N ARG A 535 21.45 3.51 23.01
CA ARG A 535 22.50 3.70 24.03
C ARG A 535 23.64 2.68 23.94
N MET A 536 23.34 1.45 23.55
CA MET A 536 24.28 0.32 23.54
C MET A 536 24.76 -0.05 22.13
N SER A 537 24.40 0.71 21.10
CA SER A 537 24.78 0.42 19.71
C SER A 537 25.46 1.61 19.05
N ASN A 538 26.52 1.32 18.29
CA ASN A 538 27.16 2.27 17.38
C ASN A 538 26.96 1.87 15.91
N THR A 539 26.04 0.93 15.64
CA THR A 539 25.79 0.36 14.30
C THR A 539 24.33 0.51 13.85
N SER A 540 23.53 1.30 14.57
CA SER A 540 22.11 1.51 14.26
C SER A 540 21.59 2.88 14.69
N PHE A 541 20.48 3.28 14.09
CA PHE A 541 19.74 4.50 14.43
C PHE A 541 18.25 4.18 14.58
N ILE A 542 17.53 5.03 15.32
CA ILE A 542 16.09 4.87 15.57
C ILE A 542 15.34 6.05 14.96
N ILE A 543 14.21 5.76 14.31
CA ILE A 543 13.26 6.78 13.83
C ILE A 543 11.92 6.58 14.54
N GLN A 544 11.36 7.67 15.04
CA GLN A 544 9.97 7.71 15.50
C GLN A 544 9.06 7.88 14.28
N HIS A 545 8.43 6.79 13.85
CA HIS A 545 7.40 6.81 12.82
C HIS A 545 6.01 7.07 13.42
N PHE A 546 5.01 7.26 12.56
CA PHE A 546 3.61 7.43 12.98
C PHE A 546 3.07 6.21 13.75
N ALA A 547 3.56 5.00 13.44
CA ALA A 547 3.10 3.76 14.04
C ALA A 547 3.91 3.36 15.28
N ASP A 548 5.25 3.40 15.19
CA ASP A 548 6.15 3.01 16.29
C ASP A 548 7.58 3.55 16.09
N LYS A 549 8.45 3.37 17.08
CA LYS A 549 9.90 3.53 16.97
C LYS A 549 10.53 2.32 16.28
N VAL A 550 11.34 2.57 15.25
CA VAL A 550 12.02 1.50 14.50
C VAL A 550 13.52 1.68 14.53
N GLU A 551 14.25 0.66 15.00
CA GLU A 551 15.72 0.61 14.94
C GLU A 551 16.18 -0.01 13.61
N TYR A 552 17.02 0.72 12.86
CA TYR A 552 17.63 0.29 11.60
C TYR A 552 19.14 0.08 11.75
N LYS A 553 19.66 -1.06 11.27
CA LYS A 553 21.10 -1.35 11.20
C LYS A 553 21.72 -0.66 9.99
N CYS A 554 22.86 0.02 10.15
CA CYS A 554 23.48 0.74 9.04
C CYS A 554 24.10 -0.17 7.97
N GLU A 555 24.46 -1.40 8.34
CA GLU A 555 25.16 -2.35 7.46
C GLU A 555 24.38 -2.60 6.15
N GLY A 556 25.10 -2.43 5.03
CA GLY A 556 24.60 -2.67 3.69
C GLY A 556 23.76 -1.53 3.10
N PHE A 557 23.52 -0.42 3.80
CA PHE A 557 22.72 0.70 3.28
C PHE A 557 23.34 1.31 2.01
N LEU A 558 24.65 1.57 1.99
CA LEU A 558 25.31 2.13 0.80
C LEU A 558 25.26 1.16 -0.38
N GLU A 559 25.50 -0.13 -0.15
CA GLU A 559 25.47 -1.13 -1.21
C GLU A 559 24.07 -1.24 -1.82
N LYS A 560 23.05 -1.38 -0.96
CA LYS A 560 21.65 -1.50 -1.36
C LYS A 560 21.16 -0.24 -2.05
N ASN A 561 21.62 0.95 -1.65
CA ASN A 561 21.27 2.21 -2.30
C ASN A 561 21.97 2.42 -3.65
N ARG A 562 23.22 1.94 -3.80
CA ARG A 562 23.95 1.99 -5.08
C ARG A 562 23.27 1.16 -6.15
N ASP A 563 22.80 -0.06 -5.83
CA ASP A 563 22.13 -1.00 -6.76
C ASP A 563 22.89 -1.13 -8.10
N THR A 564 24.22 -1.08 -8.03
CA THR A 564 25.10 -1.06 -9.21
C THR A 564 25.44 -2.47 -9.65
N VAL A 565 25.18 -2.76 -10.92
CA VAL A 565 25.73 -3.93 -11.63
C VAL A 565 26.91 -3.47 -12.49
N TYR A 566 27.96 -4.28 -12.57
CA TYR A 566 29.09 -3.99 -13.45
C TYR A 566 28.64 -3.93 -14.92
N GLU A 567 29.01 -2.86 -15.61
CA GLU A 567 28.59 -2.59 -17.00
C GLU A 567 28.94 -3.74 -17.94
N VAL A 568 30.11 -4.36 -17.76
CA VAL A 568 30.54 -5.46 -18.63
C VAL A 568 29.67 -6.71 -18.47
N LEU A 569 29.15 -6.99 -17.27
CA LEU A 569 28.18 -8.08 -17.07
C LEU A 569 26.86 -7.76 -17.78
N MET A 570 26.44 -6.49 -17.78
CA MET A 570 25.26 -6.06 -18.53
C MET A 570 25.47 -6.17 -20.04
N GLU A 571 26.65 -5.80 -20.57
CA GLU A 571 26.99 -5.96 -21.99
C GLU A 571 26.89 -7.43 -22.44
N ILE A 572 27.37 -8.37 -21.63
CA ILE A 572 27.26 -9.82 -21.94
C ILE A 572 25.79 -10.24 -22.05
N LEU A 573 24.94 -9.78 -21.13
CA LEU A 573 23.49 -10.06 -21.16
C LEU A 573 22.79 -9.37 -22.34
N LYS A 574 23.25 -8.19 -22.77
CA LYS A 574 22.77 -7.51 -23.99
C LYS A 574 23.11 -8.30 -25.26
N GLU A 575 24.27 -8.96 -25.28
CA GLU A 575 24.74 -9.81 -26.38
C GLU A 575 24.09 -11.21 -26.40
N SER A 576 23.24 -11.52 -25.42
CA SER A 576 22.52 -12.80 -25.35
C SER A 576 21.75 -13.08 -26.65
N LYS A 577 21.83 -14.31 -27.15
CA LYS A 577 20.98 -14.76 -28.27
C LYS A 577 19.58 -15.17 -27.80
N PHE A 578 19.40 -15.34 -26.49
CA PHE A 578 18.09 -15.56 -25.90
C PHE A 578 17.31 -14.24 -25.88
N ARG A 579 16.35 -14.11 -26.81
CA ARG A 579 15.63 -12.85 -27.10
C ARG A 579 15.06 -12.17 -25.87
N LEU A 580 14.49 -12.93 -24.93
CA LEU A 580 13.93 -12.36 -23.70
C LEU A 580 15.01 -11.68 -22.84
N CYS A 581 16.14 -12.35 -22.64
CA CYS A 581 17.27 -11.79 -21.89
C CYS A 581 17.83 -10.54 -22.57
N ALA A 582 18.06 -10.58 -23.88
CA ALA A 582 18.54 -9.41 -24.63
C ALA A 582 17.61 -8.20 -24.48
N ASN A 583 16.29 -8.42 -24.57
CA ASN A 583 15.28 -7.35 -24.46
C ASN A 583 15.32 -6.63 -23.10
N PHE A 584 15.65 -7.34 -22.00
CA PHE A 584 15.74 -6.73 -20.67
C PHE A 584 16.76 -5.59 -20.59
N PHE A 585 17.82 -5.68 -21.40
CA PHE A 585 18.96 -4.78 -21.32
C PHE A 585 19.12 -3.90 -22.57
N GLN A 586 18.19 -3.95 -23.54
CA GLN A 586 18.18 -3.02 -24.66
C GLN A 586 17.79 -1.61 -24.19
N ASP A 587 18.50 -0.61 -24.72
CA ASP A 587 18.21 0.81 -24.44
C ASP A 587 17.01 1.26 -25.27
N ASN A 588 15.79 0.91 -24.85
CA ASN A 588 14.58 1.39 -25.48
C ASN A 588 14.22 2.79 -24.95
N PRO A 589 13.85 3.77 -25.82
CA PRO A 589 13.16 4.97 -25.36
C PRO A 589 11.85 4.52 -24.70
N ALA A 590 11.60 5.01 -23.48
CA ALA A 590 10.45 4.61 -22.67
C ALA A 590 9.17 4.50 -23.51
N SER A 591 8.55 3.32 -23.50
CA SER A 591 7.27 3.08 -24.17
C SER A 591 6.23 4.03 -23.56
N ILE A 592 5.76 4.98 -24.37
CA ILE A 592 4.66 5.87 -24.02
C ILE A 592 3.42 4.98 -23.93
N SER A 593 2.96 4.71 -22.70
CA SER A 593 1.68 4.05 -22.50
C SER A 593 0.57 4.95 -23.10
N PRO A 594 -0.43 4.38 -23.81
CA PRO A 594 -1.56 5.15 -24.32
C PRO A 594 -2.42 5.77 -23.19
N PHE A 595 -2.15 5.42 -21.93
CA PHE A 595 -2.73 6.02 -20.72
C PHE A 595 -1.97 7.26 -20.22
N SER A 596 -0.94 7.74 -20.93
CA SER A 596 -0.33 9.02 -20.60
C SER A 596 -1.22 10.17 -21.09
N SER A 597 -2.10 10.68 -20.24
CA SER A 597 -2.46 12.09 -20.35
C SER A 597 -1.20 12.89 -20.04
N THR A 598 -0.61 13.54 -21.03
CA THR A 598 0.51 14.46 -20.86
C THR A 598 0.07 15.58 -19.92
N ILE A 599 0.37 15.44 -18.61
CA ILE A 599 0.20 16.53 -17.66
C ILE A 599 1.29 17.56 -18.01
N ASN A 600 0.90 18.63 -18.70
CA ASN A 600 1.80 19.75 -18.97
C ASN A 600 1.97 20.56 -17.69
N ILE A 601 3.08 20.33 -17.01
CA ILE A 601 3.48 20.96 -15.75
C ILE A 601 4.02 22.36 -16.06
N LYS A 602 3.37 23.41 -15.55
CA LYS A 602 4.04 24.69 -15.28
C LYS A 602 4.18 24.83 -13.77
N SER A 603 5.41 24.81 -13.25
CA SER A 603 5.66 25.14 -11.84
C SER A 603 5.48 26.64 -11.61
N ALA A 604 4.96 27.03 -10.46
CA ALA A 604 4.85 28.44 -10.06
C ALA A 604 6.20 29.06 -9.64
N ARG A 605 7.31 28.33 -9.67
CA ARG A 605 8.67 28.86 -9.44
C ARG A 605 9.72 28.13 -10.29
N PRO A 606 10.69 28.84 -10.91
CA PRO A 606 11.74 28.22 -11.70
C PRO A 606 12.71 27.49 -10.77
N VAL A 607 12.75 26.16 -10.89
CA VAL A 607 13.82 25.35 -10.30
C VAL A 607 15.07 25.55 -11.16
N LEU A 608 16.08 26.20 -10.59
CA LEU A 608 17.43 26.28 -11.18
C LEU A 608 17.95 24.86 -11.38
N LYS A 609 18.18 24.47 -12.65
CA LYS A 609 18.79 23.20 -13.01
C LYS A 609 20.31 23.29 -12.75
N PRO A 610 20.90 22.44 -11.89
CA PRO A 610 22.35 22.34 -11.80
C PRO A 610 22.91 21.62 -13.05
N PRO A 611 24.11 22.00 -13.53
CA PRO A 611 24.74 21.40 -14.69
C PRO A 611 25.52 20.16 -14.26
N ASN A 612 24.94 18.96 -14.40
CA ASN A 612 25.63 17.67 -14.66
C ASN A 612 24.61 16.51 -14.58
N LYS A 613 24.13 16.05 -15.73
CA LYS A 613 22.99 15.12 -15.86
C LYS A 613 23.37 13.64 -16.02
N GLN A 614 24.58 13.23 -15.63
CA GLN A 614 25.07 11.84 -15.78
C GLN A 614 25.52 11.18 -14.47
N LEU A 615 25.11 11.70 -13.31
CA LEU A 615 25.29 10.96 -12.05
C LEU A 615 24.19 9.89 -11.93
N ARG A 616 24.61 8.63 -11.82
CA ARG A 616 23.75 7.43 -11.70
C ARG A 616 22.69 7.65 -10.60
N MET A 617 21.41 7.54 -10.95
CA MET A 617 20.30 7.62 -9.98
C MET A 617 20.36 6.43 -9.00
N THR A 618 20.47 6.73 -7.71
CA THR A 618 20.42 5.78 -6.58
C THR A 618 19.03 5.16 -6.41
N VAL A 619 18.90 4.12 -5.58
CA VAL A 619 17.59 3.55 -5.25
C VAL A 619 16.74 4.54 -4.47
N GLY A 620 17.31 5.23 -3.48
CA GLY A 620 16.64 6.27 -2.70
C GLY A 620 16.04 7.38 -3.57
N SER A 621 16.81 7.91 -4.54
CA SER A 621 16.29 8.92 -5.48
C SER A 621 15.19 8.39 -6.41
N LYS A 622 15.24 7.11 -6.82
CA LYS A 622 14.16 6.46 -7.58
C LYS A 622 12.91 6.23 -6.74
N VAL A 623 13.07 5.83 -5.49
CA VAL A 623 12.01 5.67 -4.48
C VAL A 623 11.26 7.00 -4.31
N LEU A 624 11.98 8.09 -4.06
CA LEU A 624 11.44 9.45 -3.95
C LEU A 624 10.61 9.84 -5.18
N GLY A 625 11.15 9.59 -6.38
CA GLY A 625 10.46 9.87 -7.65
C GLY A 625 9.17 9.07 -7.84
N LYS A 626 9.19 7.77 -7.53
CA LYS A 626 8.02 6.87 -7.67
C LYS A 626 6.92 7.20 -6.65
N HIS A 627 7.25 7.49 -5.39
CA HIS A 627 6.24 7.85 -4.38
C HIS A 627 5.62 9.22 -4.64
N THR A 628 6.40 10.19 -5.10
CA THR A 628 5.86 11.48 -5.55
C THR A 628 4.83 11.31 -6.67
N GLN A 629 5.01 10.32 -7.56
CA GLN A 629 4.01 10.01 -8.58
C GLN A 629 2.75 9.39 -7.99
N ILE A 630 2.86 8.45 -7.03
CA ILE A 630 1.69 7.88 -6.34
C ILE A 630 0.89 8.97 -5.64
N VAL A 631 1.53 9.80 -4.81
CA VAL A 631 0.87 10.87 -4.08
C VAL A 631 0.18 11.84 -5.03
N LYS A 632 0.78 12.14 -6.20
CA LYS A 632 0.14 12.96 -7.24
C LYS A 632 -1.06 12.29 -7.90
N ILE A 633 -0.98 10.99 -8.17
CA ILE A 633 -2.10 10.20 -8.70
C ILE A 633 -3.24 10.22 -7.67
N LEU A 634 -2.97 9.85 -6.42
CA LEU A 634 -3.99 9.85 -5.37
C LEU A 634 -4.62 11.23 -5.17
N ASN A 635 -3.82 12.31 -5.08
CA ASN A 635 -4.33 13.68 -4.98
C ASN A 635 -5.23 14.11 -6.15
N SER A 636 -5.07 13.50 -7.33
CA SER A 636 -5.89 13.83 -8.50
C SER A 636 -7.23 13.08 -8.54
N TYR A 637 -7.38 12.01 -7.74
CA TYR A 637 -8.45 11.01 -7.91
C TYR A 637 -9.10 10.52 -6.61
N THR A 638 -8.76 11.11 -5.45
CA THR A 638 -9.59 11.00 -4.25
C THR A 638 -10.74 12.01 -4.38
N PRO A 639 -12.02 11.60 -4.25
CA PRO A 639 -13.15 12.45 -4.57
C PRO A 639 -13.15 13.73 -3.71
N ILE A 640 -13.03 14.86 -4.39
CA ILE A 640 -13.66 16.10 -3.96
C ILE A 640 -15.13 15.94 -4.31
N ASP A 641 -15.98 15.80 -3.28
CA ASP A 641 -17.39 16.15 -3.39
C ASP A 641 -17.47 17.65 -3.65
N ASP A 642 -17.34 18.02 -4.93
CA ASP A 642 -17.73 19.35 -5.38
C ASP A 642 -19.25 19.38 -5.38
N PHE A 643 -19.85 19.80 -4.26
CA PHE A 643 -21.16 20.42 -4.28
C PHE A 643 -21.12 21.80 -4.99
N GLU A 644 -20.26 22.00 -5.98
CA GLU A 644 -20.31 23.15 -6.87
C GLU A 644 -21.39 22.95 -7.93
N LYS A 645 -22.62 23.28 -7.55
CA LYS A 645 -23.50 24.13 -8.35
C LYS A 645 -24.71 24.52 -7.52
N ARG A 646 -24.63 25.69 -6.87
CA ARG A 646 -25.64 26.77 -6.92
C ARG A 646 -25.34 27.80 -5.83
N VAL A 647 -24.73 28.93 -6.21
CA VAL A 647 -25.24 30.30 -6.04
C VAL A 647 -24.24 31.21 -6.75
N ALA A 648 -24.69 32.07 -7.67
CA ALA A 648 -23.80 32.97 -8.40
C ALA A 648 -23.17 34.00 -7.42
N PRO A 649 -21.87 34.33 -7.51
CA PRO A 649 -21.25 35.37 -6.67
C PRO A 649 -21.92 36.74 -6.78
N SER A 650 -22.63 37.00 -7.89
CA SER A 650 -23.47 38.19 -8.09
C SER A 650 -24.72 38.20 -7.20
N PHE A 651 -25.24 37.04 -6.81
CA PHE A 651 -26.36 36.89 -5.88
C PHE A 651 -25.92 37.13 -4.44
N VAL A 652 -24.79 36.55 -4.03
CA VAL A 652 -24.20 36.78 -2.70
C VAL A 652 -23.85 38.25 -2.48
N ARG A 653 -23.23 38.92 -3.48
CA ARG A 653 -22.95 40.36 -3.41
C ARG A 653 -24.23 41.22 -3.35
N LYS A 654 -25.32 40.78 -3.99
CA LYS A 654 -26.61 41.49 -3.89
C LYS A 654 -27.21 41.38 -2.49
N VAL A 655 -27.11 40.21 -1.86
CA VAL A 655 -27.58 39.99 -0.48
C VAL A 655 -26.74 40.78 0.52
N GLN A 656 -25.40 40.78 0.37
CA GLN A 656 -24.49 41.56 1.22
C GLN A 656 -24.67 43.08 1.06
N ALA A 657 -24.88 43.57 -0.17
CA ALA A 657 -25.17 44.98 -0.41
C ALA A 657 -26.52 45.43 0.21
N MET A 658 -27.47 44.52 0.36
CA MET A 658 -28.75 44.79 1.04
C MET A 658 -28.64 44.74 2.57
N LEU A 659 -27.69 43.99 3.12
CA LEU A 659 -27.42 43.89 4.56
C LEU A 659 -26.64 45.10 5.10
N ASN A 660 -25.75 45.71 4.31
CA ASN A 660 -24.93 46.86 4.73
C ASN A 660 -25.72 48.18 4.96
N ASN A 661 -27.01 48.23 4.62
CA ASN A 661 -27.86 49.41 4.83
C ASN A 661 -28.76 49.29 6.07
N ARG A 662 -28.58 48.27 6.93
CA ARG A 662 -29.33 48.16 8.19
C ARG A 662 -28.44 48.57 9.37
N GLU A 663 -28.81 49.65 10.05
CA GLU A 663 -28.27 49.97 11.37
C GLU A 663 -28.80 48.95 12.40
N ASP A 664 -27.88 48.39 13.17
CA ASP A 664 -28.12 47.33 14.13
C ASP A 664 -29.08 47.74 15.26
N VAL A 665 -30.11 46.92 15.48
CA VAL A 665 -30.78 46.81 16.78
C VAL A 665 -30.93 45.31 17.09
N PRO A 666 -30.48 44.84 18.26
CA PRO A 666 -30.50 43.42 18.60
C PRO A 666 -31.89 43.05 19.14
N GLN A 667 -32.82 42.78 18.25
CA GLN A 667 -34.03 42.02 18.60
C GLN A 667 -34.49 41.22 17.39
N LEU A 668 -34.59 39.90 17.56
CA LEU A 668 -35.25 38.99 16.64
C LEU A 668 -36.73 39.39 16.52
N MET A 669 -37.03 40.22 15.52
CA MET A 669 -38.39 40.50 15.06
C MET A 669 -38.54 39.91 13.67
N LEU A 670 -39.41 38.93 13.56
CA LEU A 670 -39.88 38.36 12.29
C LEU A 670 -40.61 39.49 11.54
N ASP A 671 -39.96 40.07 10.53
CA ASP A 671 -40.52 41.18 9.74
C ASP A 671 -41.53 40.63 8.72
N THR A 672 -42.82 40.73 9.05
CA THR A 672 -43.94 40.26 8.21
C THR A 672 -44.28 41.18 7.04
N LYS A 673 -43.43 42.16 6.68
CA LYS A 673 -43.72 43.11 5.58
C LYS A 673 -43.24 42.70 4.18
N TYR A 674 -42.55 41.57 4.01
CA TYR A 674 -42.15 41.10 2.68
C TYR A 674 -42.61 39.67 2.40
N LEU A 675 -43.59 39.56 1.49
CA LEU A 675 -44.00 38.32 0.85
C LEU A 675 -43.18 38.13 -0.43
N PHE A 676 -42.37 37.08 -0.49
CA PHE A 676 -41.73 36.64 -1.73
C PHE A 676 -42.68 35.70 -2.46
N GLN A 677 -43.17 36.10 -3.63
CA GLN A 677 -43.98 35.23 -4.48
C GLN A 677 -43.08 34.23 -5.19
N VAL A 678 -43.11 32.98 -4.75
CA VAL A 678 -42.48 31.85 -5.44
C VAL A 678 -43.58 31.12 -6.23
N THR A 679 -43.57 31.27 -7.55
CA THR A 679 -44.48 30.53 -8.43
C THR A 679 -43.86 29.19 -8.76
N PHE A 680 -44.35 28.11 -8.14
CA PHE A 680 -44.04 26.75 -8.59
C PHE A 680 -44.90 26.41 -9.81
N PRO A 681 -44.33 25.78 -10.86
CA PRO A 681 -45.14 25.27 -11.96
C PRO A 681 -46.08 24.18 -11.43
N PHE A 682 -47.37 24.47 -11.42
CA PHE A 682 -48.41 23.52 -11.05
C PHE A 682 -48.63 22.55 -12.21
N THR A 683 -48.28 21.29 -12.01
CA THR A 683 -48.67 20.20 -12.90
C THR A 683 -49.82 19.46 -12.20
N PRO A 684 -51.08 19.58 -12.66
CA PRO A 684 -52.19 18.91 -12.00
C PRO A 684 -51.98 17.39 -12.03
N SER A 685 -52.08 16.75 -10.87
CA SER A 685 -52.28 15.30 -10.81
C SER A 685 -53.57 14.96 -11.55
N PRO A 686 -53.60 13.94 -12.43
CA PRO A 686 -54.83 13.47 -13.07
C PRO A 686 -55.81 12.83 -12.06
N HIS A 687 -55.37 12.61 -10.82
CA HIS A 687 -56.18 12.05 -9.76
C HIS A 687 -56.63 13.17 -8.82
N ALA A 688 -57.93 13.39 -8.75
CA ALA A 688 -58.52 14.24 -7.71
C ALA A 688 -58.18 13.66 -6.34
N LEU A 689 -57.79 14.53 -5.40
CA LEU A 689 -57.45 14.17 -4.02
C LEU A 689 -58.56 13.35 -3.34
N GLU A 690 -59.80 13.57 -3.79
CA GLU A 690 -61.03 12.92 -3.32
C GLU A 690 -61.09 11.42 -3.63
N MET A 691 -60.34 10.97 -4.64
CA MET A 691 -60.27 9.57 -5.10
C MET A 691 -59.15 8.77 -4.45
N ILE A 692 -58.31 9.40 -3.63
CA ILE A 692 -57.23 8.73 -2.90
C ILE A 692 -57.82 8.06 -1.65
N GLN A 693 -58.04 6.74 -1.71
CA GLN A 693 -58.30 5.96 -0.51
C GLN A 693 -56.98 5.60 0.16
N VAL A 694 -56.78 6.03 1.40
CA VAL A 694 -55.68 5.56 2.25
C VAL A 694 -56.12 4.24 2.89
N PRO A 695 -55.44 3.11 2.62
CA PRO A 695 -55.79 1.83 3.22
C PRO A 695 -55.66 1.88 4.74
N SER A 696 -56.68 1.40 5.46
CA SER A 696 -56.73 1.37 6.92
C SER A 696 -55.65 0.48 7.56
N SER A 697 -54.95 -0.34 6.77
CA SER A 697 -53.78 -1.11 7.19
C SER A 697 -52.58 -0.24 7.60
N PHE A 698 -52.49 1.00 7.12
CA PHE A 698 -51.34 1.87 7.37
C PHE A 698 -51.36 2.57 8.74
N LYS A 699 -52.46 2.51 9.51
CA LYS A 699 -52.58 3.06 10.88
C LYS A 699 -52.06 4.50 11.04
N LEU A 700 -52.25 5.35 10.03
CA LEU A 700 -51.79 6.75 10.04
C LEU A 700 -52.78 7.63 10.81
N GLY A 701 -52.75 7.56 12.15
CA GLY A 701 -53.68 8.27 13.03
C GLY A 701 -53.59 9.80 13.03
N PHE A 702 -52.61 10.38 12.33
CA PHE A 702 -52.43 11.83 12.18
C PHE A 702 -53.11 12.40 10.92
N LEU A 703 -53.65 11.54 10.04
CA LEU A 703 -54.34 11.94 8.82
C LEU A 703 -55.86 11.83 9.01
N THR A 704 -56.49 12.94 9.39
CA THR A 704 -57.95 13.11 9.33
C THR A 704 -58.36 13.68 7.97
N ARG A 705 -59.26 13.01 7.26
CA ARG A 705 -59.93 13.56 6.08
C ARG A 705 -60.93 14.61 6.58
N VAL A 706 -60.65 15.89 6.31
CA VAL A 706 -61.54 17.03 6.61
C VAL A 706 -62.48 17.26 5.44
#